data_AF-F8PIJ0-F1
#
_entry.id   AF-F8PIJ0-F1
#
_cell.length_a   1.000
_cell.length_b   1.000
_cell.length_c   1.000
_cell.angle_alpha   90.00
_cell.angle_beta   90.00
_cell.angle_gamma   90.00
#
_symmetry.space_group_name_H-M   'P 1'
#
loop_
_entity.id
_entity.type
_entity.pdbx_description
1 polymer ?
#
loop_
_entity_poly.entity_id
_entity_poly.type
_entity_poly.pdbx_seq_one_letter_code
_entity_poly.pdbx_strand_id
1 'polypeptide(L)'
;MTVIMSISNDYISRKPGTFPLHPFKDMKGDIILRSSDYVEFPAFQFLLSLSSSFFNAMFDLPQPADSGTYETKDGLPVIQMSENSQVLDLVLRYCYPTGTVDVPQMENLKQVTSLLEAGTKYGMHGVEKVATKMLIGPHFLESQPVAVFAIAYHYKLEKETRLAAKHTLRQLQPPDEEGLELITARTFVGLMKYSAKCKEAVLGIQENLDWLLDGLLSGYPTMPRLGKCTCDFTQLGSLICPRWLTEYICDTAAVLKERPRVETLKEKVPTAMQKAASCTVCRMESSYIVPKLLNLMERELERIISEQRHRGGLGYTNLQLERECVQDVAVNMRKHPHIVGNVDFLTGTFISPSRLLAQRLTPTPGATIAMLLSYLAHRRACRQKQSERDQRIRSLPAIYHEPLSSTDASILSLPISSLVQGVQSSSLLPSSILTAYTKKALLAHKYTNCLTEILISDAESWAQQVSTSTNKLRRPLAGVPVSLKDMVAVAGYDACMGYSPLVNHPMPFHGGLVQLLLDAGAVPYVKTNIPTTMLSLECANEVWGRSTNPWKVGYGPGGSSGGEGALLAYGGSRIGVGTDVAGSVRAPAHNSGSASSMPGQEGVPATHSPMARTLEDLEYFWKAVMEMKPWEYDHSVLHIPWREVTLPENRPIRWGVIWDDGVVAPSPACRRALKMVTDVLTKNGHEVVDISPPSPFQALHLASQLLIADGGETASRHLKTRGYWLLWSGLLSWLDDGLLGGIARGFGTIASILLKVSGTNSLMRLLGLKSTVRIDGGTTDVWTKITVNDPGMIQGFFLFALPRFVKYTYALWLRIWGDETSATLLTSLTHKTIPEYWALISQREAYRARWFEAWRTGFGVQGWQSSQPEGRDKKLGGRFDSGPDFILTVPNALPALPHGGMKDGWKACGYTFMFNLLDYTAGVLPITHVDKALDALPAHTFRARNGIERSNYKMYDAYSMHGLPVGVQVIGKRLEEEKVMEGMKIVQKLMKEAGMEYQLLNA
;
A
#
# COMPACT_ATOMS: atom_id res chain seq x y z
N MET A 1 23.58 -10.34 -31.56
CA MET A 1 22.33 -10.66 -32.30
C MET A 1 21.17 -10.17 -31.44
N THR A 2 20.79 -8.90 -31.48
CA THR A 2 20.81 -7.94 -32.61
C THR A 2 19.83 -8.37 -33.69
N VAL A 3 18.53 -8.20 -33.42
CA VAL A 3 17.49 -8.14 -34.46
C VAL A 3 17.22 -6.67 -34.71
N ILE A 4 17.92 -6.11 -35.71
CA ILE A 4 17.56 -4.83 -36.29
C ILE A 4 16.34 -5.13 -37.17
N MET A 5 15.14 -4.79 -36.70
CA MET A 5 14.00 -4.71 -37.61
C MET A 5 14.20 -3.48 -38.50
N SER A 6 14.63 -3.76 -39.73
CA SER A 6 14.68 -2.84 -40.85
C SER A 6 13.40 -2.00 -40.91
N ILE A 7 13.53 -0.68 -40.83
CA ILE A 7 12.52 0.25 -41.36
C ILE A 7 12.73 0.28 -42.87
N SER A 8 12.31 -0.80 -43.53
CA SER A 8 12.26 -0.90 -44.99
C SER A 8 11.04 -0.16 -45.52
N ASN A 9 11.19 0.47 -46.70
CA ASN A 9 10.14 1.25 -47.34
C ASN A 9 8.96 0.36 -47.80
N ASP A 10 8.01 0.07 -46.91
CA ASP A 10 6.71 -0.41 -47.32
C ASP A 10 5.90 0.75 -47.91
N TYR A 11 5.71 0.69 -49.23
CA TYR A 11 4.88 1.61 -50.00
C TYR A 11 3.42 1.48 -49.53
N ILE A 12 2.95 2.36 -48.62
CA ILE A 12 1.60 2.29 -48.08
C ILE A 12 0.58 2.49 -49.20
N SER A 13 -0.09 1.39 -49.58
CA SER A 13 -1.17 1.41 -50.55
C SER A 13 -2.35 2.22 -50.00
N ARG A 14 -2.68 3.33 -50.66
CA ARG A 14 -3.81 4.19 -50.28
C ARG A 14 -5.10 3.36 -50.30
N LYS A 15 -5.71 3.14 -49.14
CA LYS A 15 -7.08 2.63 -49.08
C LYS A 15 -8.05 3.67 -49.69
N PRO A 16 -9.08 3.26 -50.45
CA PRO A 16 -10.10 4.18 -50.94
C PRO A 16 -10.87 4.82 -49.78
N GLY A 17 -11.10 6.14 -49.86
CA GLY A 17 -11.78 6.94 -48.82
C GLY A 17 -10.97 8.11 -48.25
N THR A 18 -9.74 8.32 -48.73
CA THR A 18 -8.73 9.26 -48.19
C THR A 18 -8.93 10.73 -48.58
N PHE A 19 -10.13 11.29 -48.34
CA PHE A 19 -10.41 12.73 -48.45
C PHE A 19 -11.32 13.18 -47.30
N PRO A 20 -11.21 14.44 -46.82
CA PRO A 20 -12.20 15.00 -45.92
C PRO A 20 -13.59 15.00 -46.57
N LEU A 21 -14.65 14.94 -45.76
CA LEU A 21 -16.03 15.03 -46.25
C LEU A 21 -16.46 16.49 -46.44
N HIS A 22 -17.61 16.68 -47.10
CA HIS A 22 -18.25 17.99 -47.15
C HIS A 22 -18.57 18.47 -45.71
N PRO A 23 -18.32 19.76 -45.37
CA PRO A 23 -17.87 20.82 -46.28
C PRO A 23 -16.35 21.07 -46.32
N PHE A 24 -15.54 20.42 -45.48
CA PHE A 24 -14.09 20.68 -45.40
C PHE A 24 -13.36 20.36 -46.71
N LYS A 25 -13.84 19.38 -47.47
CA LYS A 25 -13.35 19.06 -48.82
C LYS A 25 -13.36 20.24 -49.79
N ASP A 26 -14.38 21.08 -49.70
CA ASP A 26 -14.65 22.15 -50.65
C ASP A 26 -14.40 23.55 -50.03
N MET A 27 -13.81 23.57 -48.81
CA MET A 27 -13.49 24.76 -48.04
C MET A 27 -12.12 25.34 -48.44
N LYS A 28 -12.04 26.67 -48.59
CA LYS A 28 -10.78 27.39 -48.84
C LYS A 28 -10.24 28.00 -47.55
N GLY A 29 -9.53 27.20 -46.76
CA GLY A 29 -8.90 27.63 -45.51
C GLY A 29 -7.67 28.54 -45.69
N ASP A 30 -7.19 29.09 -44.58
CA ASP A 30 -5.91 29.79 -44.44
C ASP A 30 -4.80 28.89 -43.82
N ILE A 31 -5.17 27.70 -43.36
CA ILE A 31 -4.27 26.67 -42.80
C ILE A 31 -4.77 25.27 -43.19
N ILE A 32 -3.85 24.30 -43.26
CA ILE A 32 -4.17 22.88 -43.45
C ILE A 32 -3.86 22.12 -42.16
N LEU A 33 -4.86 21.47 -41.57
CA LEU A 33 -4.65 20.50 -40.49
C LEU A 33 -4.57 19.09 -41.10
N ARG A 34 -3.45 18.40 -40.94
CA ARG A 34 -3.28 17.01 -41.38
C ARG A 34 -3.48 16.07 -40.20
N SER A 35 -4.37 15.10 -40.31
CA SER A 35 -4.59 14.05 -39.31
C SER A 35 -3.44 13.04 -39.24
N SER A 36 -3.40 12.22 -38.20
CA SER A 36 -2.37 11.17 -38.05
C SER A 36 -2.49 10.00 -39.05
N ASP A 37 -3.63 9.88 -39.73
CA ASP A 37 -3.88 9.03 -40.91
C ASP A 37 -3.75 9.80 -42.25
N TYR A 38 -3.06 10.94 -42.24
CA TYR A 38 -2.67 11.74 -43.42
C TYR A 38 -3.82 12.31 -44.26
N VAL A 39 -5.01 12.49 -43.67
CA VAL A 39 -6.11 13.23 -44.29
C VAL A 39 -5.97 14.72 -43.97
N GLU A 40 -6.08 15.56 -44.99
CA GLU A 40 -5.85 17.01 -44.89
C GLU A 40 -7.18 17.76 -44.85
N PHE A 41 -7.33 18.65 -43.87
CA PHE A 41 -8.50 19.47 -43.63
C PHE A 41 -8.13 20.95 -43.77
N PRO A 42 -8.56 21.63 -44.85
CA PRO A 42 -8.52 23.09 -44.93
C PRO A 42 -9.37 23.70 -43.81
N ALA A 43 -8.80 24.66 -43.08
CA ALA A 43 -9.43 25.35 -41.97
C ALA A 43 -9.03 26.84 -41.92
N PHE A 44 -9.76 27.61 -41.13
CA PHE A 44 -9.46 29.01 -40.81
C PHE A 44 -8.95 29.14 -39.37
N GLN A 45 -7.75 29.70 -39.19
CA GLN A 45 -7.15 29.96 -37.88
C GLN A 45 -8.10 30.76 -36.97
N PHE A 46 -8.77 31.77 -37.51
CA PHE A 46 -9.72 32.62 -36.78
C PHE A 46 -10.87 31.82 -36.12
N LEU A 47 -11.47 30.86 -36.83
CA LEU A 47 -12.59 30.07 -36.31
C LEU A 47 -12.13 28.96 -35.35
N LEU A 48 -10.90 28.46 -35.51
CA LEU A 48 -10.26 27.59 -34.50
C LEU A 48 -10.00 28.36 -33.20
N SER A 49 -9.43 29.58 -33.28
CA SER A 49 -9.15 30.45 -32.13
C SER A 49 -10.41 30.87 -31.36
N LEU A 50 -11.50 31.23 -32.05
CA LEU A 50 -12.78 31.53 -31.40
C LEU A 50 -13.39 30.31 -30.69
N SER A 51 -13.12 29.11 -31.19
CA SER A 51 -13.70 27.86 -30.68
C SER A 51 -12.87 27.20 -29.59
N SER A 52 -11.61 27.64 -29.39
CA SER A 52 -10.65 27.03 -28.49
C SER A 52 -9.61 28.06 -28.01
N SER A 53 -9.54 28.24 -26.69
CA SER A 53 -8.46 29.02 -26.06
C SER A 53 -7.08 28.38 -26.24
N PHE A 54 -7.01 27.07 -26.49
CA PHE A 54 -5.77 26.40 -26.86
C PHE A 54 -5.32 26.82 -28.27
N PHE A 55 -6.20 26.75 -29.28
CA PHE A 55 -5.81 27.14 -30.64
C PHE A 55 -5.47 28.64 -30.73
N ASN A 56 -6.19 29.51 -30.02
CA ASN A 56 -5.83 30.93 -29.93
C ASN A 56 -4.39 31.10 -29.42
N ALA A 57 -4.07 30.52 -28.27
CA ALA A 57 -2.74 30.61 -27.68
C ALA A 57 -1.65 29.90 -28.52
N MET A 58 -2.02 28.85 -29.27
CA MET A 58 -1.09 28.11 -30.14
C MET A 58 -0.65 28.94 -31.36
N PHE A 59 -1.55 29.75 -31.92
CA PHE A 59 -1.22 30.65 -33.04
C PHE A 59 -0.54 31.95 -32.57
N ASP A 60 -0.79 32.40 -31.33
CA ASP A 60 -0.11 33.56 -30.72
C ASP A 60 1.36 33.29 -30.31
N LEU A 61 1.79 32.01 -30.24
CA LEU A 61 3.14 31.65 -29.80
C LEU A 61 4.18 31.83 -30.92
N PRO A 62 5.30 32.53 -30.66
CA PRO A 62 6.41 32.62 -31.62
C PRO A 62 7.05 31.25 -31.81
N GLN A 63 6.87 30.68 -33.00
CA GLN A 63 7.46 29.40 -33.40
C GLN A 63 9.00 29.48 -33.38
N PRO A 64 9.71 28.42 -32.95
CA PRO A 64 11.18 28.43 -32.90
C PRO A 64 11.77 28.50 -34.32
N ALA A 65 12.64 29.49 -34.56
CA ALA A 65 13.07 29.87 -35.91
C ALA A 65 14.06 28.90 -36.60
N ASP A 66 14.69 27.98 -35.86
CA ASP A 66 15.80 27.16 -36.34
C ASP A 66 15.47 25.66 -36.41
N SER A 67 14.65 25.26 -37.38
CA SER A 67 14.84 24.00 -38.11
C SER A 67 14.16 24.08 -39.48
N GLY A 68 14.81 23.51 -40.51
CA GLY A 68 14.36 23.64 -41.89
C GLY A 68 13.04 22.92 -42.18
N THR A 69 12.33 23.40 -43.21
CA THR A 69 11.06 22.84 -43.74
C THR A 69 9.89 22.77 -42.76
N TYR A 70 9.24 23.92 -42.53
CA TYR A 70 7.78 23.90 -42.38
C TYR A 70 7.17 23.32 -43.66
N GLU A 71 6.35 22.28 -43.54
CA GLU A 71 5.66 21.75 -44.71
C GLU A 71 4.58 22.73 -45.15
N THR A 72 4.69 23.21 -46.39
CA THR A 72 3.71 24.09 -47.01
C THR A 72 3.12 23.40 -48.23
N LYS A 73 1.81 23.52 -48.40
CA LYS A 73 1.07 22.94 -49.51
C LYS A 73 0.14 23.99 -50.10
N ASP A 74 0.23 24.18 -51.41
CA ASP A 74 -0.54 25.19 -52.17
C ASP A 74 -0.41 26.62 -51.59
N GLY A 75 0.73 26.91 -50.95
CA GLY A 75 1.04 28.18 -50.27
C GLY A 75 0.59 28.27 -48.81
N LEU A 76 -0.17 27.30 -48.29
CA LEU A 76 -0.67 27.27 -46.91
C LEU A 76 0.26 26.44 -46.00
N PRO A 77 0.42 26.80 -44.72
CA PRO A 77 1.14 25.99 -43.74
C PRO A 77 0.34 24.72 -43.38
N VAL A 78 1.03 23.59 -43.25
CA VAL A 78 0.47 22.32 -42.81
C VAL A 78 0.85 22.08 -41.34
N ILE A 79 -0.14 21.90 -40.46
CA ILE A 79 0.06 21.45 -39.08
C ILE A 79 -0.30 19.96 -38.97
N GLN A 80 0.64 19.16 -38.49
CA GLN A 80 0.40 17.75 -38.18
C GLN A 80 -0.33 17.61 -36.83
N MET A 81 -1.50 17.00 -36.87
CA MET A 81 -2.33 16.67 -35.72
C MET A 81 -2.06 15.22 -35.27
N SER A 82 -2.28 14.94 -33.98
CA SER A 82 -2.23 13.57 -33.44
C SER A 82 -3.53 12.80 -33.65
N GLU A 83 -4.65 13.52 -33.79
CA GLU A 83 -5.98 12.95 -33.99
C GLU A 83 -6.12 12.37 -35.40
N ASN A 84 -6.87 11.29 -35.54
CA ASN A 84 -7.20 10.72 -36.85
C ASN A 84 -8.32 11.53 -37.54
N SER A 85 -8.56 11.24 -38.82
CA SER A 85 -9.54 11.92 -39.66
C SER A 85 -10.95 11.96 -39.07
N GLN A 86 -11.41 10.87 -38.44
CA GLN A 86 -12.74 10.77 -37.82
C GLN A 86 -12.91 11.69 -36.61
N VAL A 87 -11.91 11.73 -35.71
CA VAL A 87 -11.93 12.59 -34.53
C VAL A 87 -11.73 14.05 -34.92
N LEU A 88 -10.84 14.33 -35.89
CA LEU A 88 -10.55 15.68 -36.36
C LEU A 88 -11.73 16.30 -37.11
N ASP A 89 -12.43 15.54 -37.97
CA ASP A 89 -13.67 15.98 -38.65
C ASP A 89 -14.75 16.39 -37.64
N LEU A 90 -14.95 15.62 -36.57
CA LEU A 90 -15.92 15.97 -35.51
C LEU A 90 -15.53 17.20 -34.69
N VAL A 91 -14.23 17.35 -34.35
CA VAL A 91 -13.71 18.55 -33.69
C VAL A 91 -13.93 19.78 -34.60
N LEU A 92 -13.68 19.65 -35.89
CA LEU A 92 -13.92 20.71 -36.87
C LEU A 92 -15.42 21.00 -37.05
N ARG A 93 -16.33 20.02 -37.09
CA ARG A 93 -17.80 20.25 -37.11
C ARG A 93 -18.32 20.99 -35.87
N TYR A 94 -17.52 21.08 -34.80
CA TYR A 94 -17.83 21.97 -33.69
C TYR A 94 -17.34 23.42 -33.92
N CYS A 95 -16.14 23.61 -34.47
CA CYS A 95 -15.62 24.94 -34.84
C CYS A 95 -16.38 25.59 -36.00
N TYR A 96 -16.88 24.77 -36.94
CA TYR A 96 -17.63 25.16 -38.11
C TYR A 96 -19.05 24.61 -37.96
N PRO A 97 -20.03 25.41 -37.45
CA PRO A 97 -21.40 24.96 -37.24
C PRO A 97 -22.16 24.80 -38.56
N THR A 98 -21.85 23.70 -39.27
CA THR A 98 -22.34 23.40 -40.62
C THR A 98 -23.73 22.78 -40.52
N GLY A 99 -24.77 23.60 -40.63
CA GLY A 99 -26.10 23.34 -40.06
C GLY A 99 -26.91 22.12 -40.52
N THR A 100 -26.44 21.31 -41.48
CA THR A 100 -27.17 20.14 -42.02
C THR A 100 -26.24 19.00 -42.49
N VAL A 101 -25.70 18.21 -41.56
CA VAL A 101 -25.22 16.83 -41.79
C VAL A 101 -25.47 16.03 -40.50
N ASP A 102 -25.86 14.75 -40.61
CA ASP A 102 -25.93 13.86 -39.45
C ASP A 102 -24.57 13.80 -38.72
N VAL A 103 -24.60 13.85 -37.39
CA VAL A 103 -23.38 13.70 -36.58
C VAL A 103 -22.92 12.24 -36.67
N PRO A 104 -21.68 11.96 -37.12
CA PRO A 104 -21.12 10.62 -37.11
C PRO A 104 -21.35 9.90 -35.77
N GLN A 105 -22.04 8.76 -35.82
CA GLN A 105 -22.16 7.87 -34.66
C GLN A 105 -20.85 7.11 -34.53
N MET A 106 -20.26 7.14 -33.33
CA MET A 106 -19.06 6.35 -33.05
C MET A 106 -19.44 4.88 -32.87
N GLU A 107 -18.67 4.00 -33.50
CA GLU A 107 -18.87 2.54 -33.53
C GLU A 107 -18.30 1.86 -32.28
N ASN A 108 -17.39 2.52 -31.55
CA ASN A 108 -16.69 1.96 -30.41
C ASN A 108 -16.34 3.02 -29.33
N LEU A 109 -16.00 2.55 -28.13
CA LEU A 109 -15.65 3.41 -27.00
C LEU A 109 -14.30 4.12 -27.17
N LYS A 110 -13.35 3.52 -27.91
CA LYS A 110 -12.09 4.16 -28.30
C LYS A 110 -12.30 5.50 -28.99
N GLN A 111 -13.13 5.53 -30.03
CA GLN A 111 -13.49 6.74 -30.77
C GLN A 111 -14.09 7.82 -29.84
N VAL A 112 -15.01 7.44 -28.94
CA VAL A 112 -15.59 8.36 -27.95
C VAL A 112 -14.53 8.87 -26.95
N THR A 113 -13.61 8.00 -26.53
CA THR A 113 -12.51 8.31 -25.61
C THR A 113 -11.51 9.27 -26.24
N SER A 114 -11.13 9.07 -27.51
CA SER A 114 -10.27 10.00 -28.26
C SER A 114 -10.96 11.34 -28.53
N LEU A 115 -12.29 11.37 -28.67
CA LEU A 115 -13.06 12.63 -28.79
C LEU A 115 -13.14 13.38 -27.45
N LEU A 116 -13.25 12.68 -26.31
CA LEU A 116 -13.08 13.27 -24.97
C LEU A 116 -11.65 13.81 -24.78
N GLU A 117 -10.64 13.04 -25.17
CA GLU A 117 -9.23 13.44 -25.08
C GLU A 117 -8.98 14.72 -25.89
N ALA A 118 -9.39 14.75 -27.15
CA ALA A 118 -9.29 15.94 -28.02
C ALA A 118 -10.09 17.12 -27.44
N GLY A 119 -11.31 16.88 -26.94
CA GLY A 119 -12.14 17.90 -26.29
C GLY A 119 -11.44 18.55 -25.10
N THR A 120 -10.88 17.77 -24.19
CA THR A 120 -10.14 18.27 -23.03
C THR A 120 -8.79 18.90 -23.41
N LYS A 121 -8.04 18.29 -24.33
CA LYS A 121 -6.75 18.78 -24.86
C LYS A 121 -6.88 20.17 -25.47
N TYR A 122 -7.91 20.38 -26.29
CA TYR A 122 -8.17 21.65 -26.96
C TYR A 122 -9.09 22.60 -26.16
N GLY A 123 -9.52 22.23 -24.95
CA GLY A 123 -10.37 23.07 -24.09
C GLY A 123 -11.79 23.31 -24.64
N MET A 124 -12.30 22.40 -25.48
CA MET A 124 -13.52 22.55 -26.26
C MET A 124 -14.72 21.91 -25.55
N HIS A 125 -15.27 22.59 -24.54
CA HIS A 125 -16.37 22.10 -23.70
C HIS A 125 -17.63 21.61 -24.45
N GLY A 126 -17.87 22.10 -25.69
CA GLY A 126 -18.93 21.59 -26.54
C GLY A 126 -18.65 20.21 -27.12
N VAL A 127 -17.41 19.95 -27.54
CA VAL A 127 -16.94 18.62 -27.97
C VAL A 127 -16.99 17.64 -26.79
N GLU A 128 -16.49 18.06 -25.61
CA GLU A 128 -16.60 17.28 -24.37
C GLU A 128 -18.06 16.90 -24.09
N LYS A 129 -19.00 17.84 -24.24
CA LYS A 129 -20.45 17.63 -24.02
C LYS A 129 -21.10 16.71 -25.07
N VAL A 130 -20.62 16.71 -26.32
CA VAL A 130 -21.07 15.76 -27.35
C VAL A 130 -20.54 14.37 -27.06
N ALA A 131 -19.24 14.23 -26.81
CA ALA A 131 -18.61 12.95 -26.48
C ALA A 131 -19.17 12.34 -25.18
N THR A 132 -19.47 13.18 -24.17
CA THR A 132 -20.16 12.77 -22.94
C THR A 132 -21.54 12.19 -23.22
N LYS A 133 -22.31 12.77 -24.15
CA LYS A 133 -23.62 12.21 -24.57
C LYS A 133 -23.47 10.88 -25.32
N MET A 134 -22.44 10.74 -26.16
CA MET A 134 -22.15 9.48 -26.85
C MET A 134 -21.75 8.38 -25.85
N LEU A 135 -20.90 8.71 -24.87
CA LEU A 135 -20.43 7.79 -23.83
C LEU A 135 -21.57 7.16 -23.01
N ILE A 136 -22.59 7.94 -22.65
CA ILE A 136 -23.79 7.46 -21.94
C ILE A 136 -24.93 7.04 -22.89
N GLY A 137 -24.66 6.95 -24.19
CA GLY A 137 -25.63 6.46 -25.16
C GLY A 137 -26.05 5.02 -24.86
N PRO A 138 -27.33 4.63 -25.08
CA PRO A 138 -27.83 3.30 -24.70
C PRO A 138 -26.97 2.15 -25.24
N HIS A 139 -26.44 2.29 -26.46
CA HIS A 139 -25.56 1.30 -27.08
C HIS A 139 -24.40 0.88 -26.17
N PHE A 140 -23.60 1.83 -25.65
CA PHE A 140 -22.47 1.52 -24.77
C PHE A 140 -22.89 1.33 -23.31
N LEU A 141 -23.80 2.16 -22.80
CA LEU A 141 -24.22 2.17 -21.40
C LEU A 141 -24.99 0.89 -21.01
N GLU A 142 -25.54 0.15 -21.97
CA GLU A 142 -26.18 -1.15 -21.74
C GLU A 142 -25.29 -2.34 -22.08
N SER A 143 -24.31 -2.21 -22.99
CA SER A 143 -23.41 -3.32 -23.39
C SER A 143 -22.12 -3.42 -22.58
N GLN A 144 -21.51 -2.28 -22.21
CA GLN A 144 -20.16 -2.16 -21.64
C GLN A 144 -20.15 -1.18 -20.46
N PRO A 145 -20.96 -1.41 -19.41
CA PRO A 145 -21.16 -0.45 -18.33
C PRO A 145 -19.91 -0.26 -17.46
N VAL A 146 -18.96 -1.20 -17.48
CA VAL A 146 -17.69 -1.11 -16.72
C VAL A 146 -16.70 -0.20 -17.45
N ALA A 147 -16.56 -0.34 -18.77
CA ALA A 147 -15.82 0.57 -19.63
C ALA A 147 -16.36 2.01 -19.55
N VAL A 148 -17.68 2.18 -19.69
CA VAL A 148 -18.34 3.48 -19.59
C VAL A 148 -18.13 4.11 -18.21
N PHE A 149 -18.17 3.33 -17.13
CA PHE A 149 -17.82 3.80 -15.78
C PHE A 149 -16.35 4.22 -15.69
N ALA A 150 -15.41 3.44 -16.25
CA ALA A 150 -13.99 3.72 -16.18
C ALA A 150 -13.61 5.01 -16.92
N ILE A 151 -14.11 5.19 -18.15
CA ILE A 151 -13.94 6.41 -18.95
C ILE A 151 -14.57 7.62 -18.22
N ALA A 152 -15.82 7.51 -17.75
CA ALA A 152 -16.49 8.59 -17.03
C ALA A 152 -15.75 8.97 -15.73
N TYR A 153 -15.20 8.00 -15.00
CA TYR A 153 -14.41 8.23 -13.80
C TYR A 153 -13.09 8.96 -14.11
N HIS A 154 -12.38 8.56 -15.16
CA HIS A 154 -11.12 9.16 -15.58
C HIS A 154 -11.28 10.66 -15.93
N TYR A 155 -12.28 10.96 -16.77
CA TYR A 155 -12.65 12.32 -17.18
C TYR A 155 -13.44 13.10 -16.11
N LYS A 156 -13.71 12.49 -14.94
CA LYS A 156 -14.38 13.11 -13.77
C LYS A 156 -15.82 13.56 -14.06
N LEU A 157 -16.47 12.87 -15.00
CA LEU A 157 -17.85 13.08 -15.43
C LEU A 157 -18.78 12.47 -14.37
N GLU A 158 -19.05 13.20 -13.28
CA GLU A 158 -19.65 12.60 -12.08
C GLU A 158 -21.04 11.99 -12.33
N LYS A 159 -21.93 12.66 -13.07
CA LYS A 159 -23.32 12.18 -13.25
C LYS A 159 -23.33 10.88 -14.05
N GLU A 160 -22.44 10.82 -15.02
CA GLU A 160 -22.21 9.75 -15.97
C GLU A 160 -21.52 8.56 -15.26
N THR A 161 -20.56 8.84 -14.37
CA THR A 161 -19.97 7.86 -13.45
C THR A 161 -21.03 7.22 -12.56
N ARG A 162 -21.93 8.02 -11.96
CA ARG A 162 -23.03 7.51 -11.12
C ARG A 162 -24.00 6.64 -11.92
N LEU A 163 -24.34 7.05 -13.14
CA LEU A 163 -25.24 6.34 -14.05
C LEU A 163 -24.64 4.99 -14.49
N ALA A 164 -23.39 4.99 -14.94
CA ALA A 164 -22.67 3.79 -15.33
C ALA A 164 -22.52 2.81 -14.16
N ALA A 165 -22.16 3.30 -12.96
CA ALA A 165 -22.11 2.47 -11.75
C ALA A 165 -23.45 1.75 -11.47
N LYS A 166 -24.60 2.45 -11.59
CA LYS A 166 -25.93 1.83 -11.46
C LYS A 166 -26.16 0.76 -12.55
N HIS A 167 -25.66 0.96 -13.77
CA HIS A 167 -25.77 -0.02 -14.84
C HIS A 167 -24.90 -1.28 -14.64
N THR A 168 -23.75 -1.20 -13.95
CA THR A 168 -22.94 -2.40 -13.60
C THR A 168 -23.65 -3.39 -12.65
N LEU A 169 -24.77 -2.99 -12.04
CA LEU A 169 -25.64 -3.89 -11.27
C LEU A 169 -26.39 -4.89 -12.16
N ARG A 170 -26.46 -4.67 -13.48
CA ARG A 170 -27.06 -5.58 -14.46
C ARG A 170 -26.20 -6.83 -14.69
N GLN A 171 -24.90 -6.60 -14.91
CA GLN A 171 -23.91 -7.59 -15.33
C GLN A 171 -22.53 -7.10 -14.90
N LEU A 172 -21.90 -7.81 -13.97
CA LEU A 172 -20.56 -7.52 -13.46
C LEU A 172 -19.64 -8.68 -13.88
N GLN A 173 -19.20 -8.68 -15.13
CA GLN A 173 -18.28 -9.70 -15.65
C GLN A 173 -16.82 -9.28 -15.47
N PRO A 174 -15.90 -10.25 -15.34
CA PRO A 174 -14.47 -10.00 -15.57
C PRO A 174 -14.23 -9.66 -17.05
N PRO A 175 -13.17 -8.91 -17.39
CA PRO A 175 -13.18 -8.10 -18.59
C PRO A 175 -12.55 -8.73 -19.85
N ASP A 176 -13.21 -8.48 -20.98
CA ASP A 176 -12.57 -8.12 -22.26
C ASP A 176 -12.72 -6.60 -22.55
N GLU A 177 -13.20 -5.80 -21.57
CA GLU A 177 -13.66 -4.42 -21.76
C GLU A 177 -12.52 -3.36 -21.84
N GLU A 178 -12.62 -2.52 -22.89
CA GLU A 178 -11.80 -1.32 -23.14
C GLU A 178 -11.92 -0.28 -22.00
N GLY A 179 -10.91 0.57 -21.80
CA GLY A 179 -11.00 1.69 -20.84
C GLY A 179 -10.77 1.35 -19.36
N LEU A 180 -10.72 0.07 -18.95
CA LEU A 180 -10.28 -0.30 -17.58
C LEU A 180 -8.85 0.18 -17.26
N GLU A 181 -8.01 0.30 -18.29
CA GLU A 181 -6.68 0.91 -18.27
C GLU A 181 -6.65 2.36 -17.73
N LEU A 182 -7.78 3.07 -17.79
CA LEU A 182 -7.93 4.47 -17.39
C LEU A 182 -8.13 4.64 -15.87
N ILE A 183 -8.40 3.57 -15.12
CA ILE A 183 -8.70 3.61 -13.67
C ILE A 183 -7.74 2.75 -12.84
N THR A 184 -7.81 2.87 -11.51
CA THR A 184 -6.99 2.07 -10.60
C THR A 184 -7.69 0.77 -10.21
N ALA A 185 -6.91 -0.27 -9.84
CA ALA A 185 -7.47 -1.47 -9.23
C ALA A 185 -8.26 -1.16 -7.95
N ARG A 186 -7.90 -0.11 -7.19
CA ARG A 186 -8.72 0.36 -6.06
C ARG A 186 -10.07 0.91 -6.51
N THR A 187 -10.11 1.67 -7.61
CA THR A 187 -11.35 2.18 -8.21
C THR A 187 -12.25 1.02 -8.65
N PHE A 188 -11.69 0.03 -9.35
CA PHE A 188 -12.42 -1.17 -9.77
C PHE A 188 -12.89 -2.04 -8.58
N VAL A 189 -12.04 -2.25 -7.58
CA VAL A 189 -12.44 -2.93 -6.32
C VAL A 189 -13.49 -2.11 -5.55
N GLY A 190 -13.49 -0.78 -5.66
CA GLY A 190 -14.56 0.09 -5.13
C GLY A 190 -15.88 -0.11 -5.85
N LEU A 191 -15.87 -0.24 -7.18
CA LEU A 191 -17.03 -0.58 -8.00
C LEU A 191 -17.56 -1.99 -7.66
N MET A 192 -16.68 -2.99 -7.53
CA MET A 192 -17.06 -4.34 -7.11
C MET A 192 -17.65 -4.35 -5.69
N LYS A 193 -17.05 -3.62 -4.74
CA LYS A 193 -17.57 -3.49 -3.37
C LYS A 193 -18.89 -2.73 -3.31
N TYR A 194 -19.12 -1.75 -4.18
CA TYR A 194 -20.42 -1.11 -4.35
C TYR A 194 -21.47 -2.10 -4.88
N SER A 195 -21.15 -2.83 -5.96
CA SER A 195 -22.05 -3.84 -6.54
C SER A 195 -22.41 -4.95 -5.53
N ALA A 196 -21.41 -5.44 -4.78
CA ALA A 196 -21.62 -6.40 -3.69
C ALA A 196 -22.52 -5.83 -2.57
N LYS A 197 -22.25 -4.61 -2.09
CA LYS A 197 -23.07 -3.95 -1.04
C LYS A 197 -24.48 -3.61 -1.49
N CYS A 198 -24.70 -3.31 -2.78
CA CYS A 198 -26.04 -3.14 -3.33
C CYS A 198 -26.81 -4.47 -3.36
N LYS A 199 -26.15 -5.59 -3.71
CA LYS A 199 -26.78 -6.93 -3.62
C LYS A 199 -27.08 -7.33 -2.17
N GLU A 200 -26.12 -7.15 -1.26
CA GLU A 200 -26.24 -7.40 0.18
C GLU A 200 -27.39 -6.59 0.80
N ALA A 201 -27.45 -5.28 0.55
CA ALA A 201 -28.50 -4.42 1.11
C ALA A 201 -29.89 -4.67 0.49
N VAL A 202 -29.97 -5.28 -0.69
CA VAL A 202 -31.24 -5.72 -1.30
C VAL A 202 -31.72 -7.05 -0.74
N LEU A 203 -30.83 -7.92 -0.24
CA LEU A 203 -31.24 -9.10 0.55
C LEU A 203 -31.98 -8.70 1.83
N GLY A 204 -31.52 -7.65 2.51
CA GLY A 204 -32.18 -7.12 3.72
C GLY A 204 -33.64 -6.68 3.53
N ILE A 205 -34.08 -6.43 2.29
CA ILE A 205 -35.50 -6.17 1.96
C ILE A 205 -36.36 -7.42 2.17
N GLN A 206 -35.79 -8.63 2.04
CA GLN A 206 -36.51 -9.89 2.31
C GLN A 206 -36.68 -10.16 3.81
N GLU A 207 -35.79 -9.61 4.64
CA GLU A 207 -35.75 -9.84 6.08
C GLU A 207 -36.68 -8.88 6.86
N ASN A 208 -37.02 -7.73 6.28
CA ASN A 208 -38.02 -6.80 6.82
C ASN A 208 -38.95 -6.28 5.72
N LEU A 209 -40.22 -6.64 5.81
CA LEU A 209 -41.30 -6.21 4.91
C LEU A 209 -42.31 -5.26 5.58
N ASP A 210 -42.10 -4.85 6.84
CA ASP A 210 -43.11 -4.09 7.59
C ASP A 210 -43.34 -2.69 6.97
N TRP A 211 -42.26 -2.05 6.50
CA TRP A 211 -42.33 -0.80 5.74
C TRP A 211 -43.19 -0.91 4.46
N LEU A 212 -43.23 -2.10 3.85
CA LEU A 212 -43.99 -2.39 2.65
C LEU A 212 -45.48 -2.58 2.99
N LEU A 213 -45.75 -3.24 4.12
CA LEU A 213 -47.11 -3.40 4.65
C LEU A 213 -47.70 -2.05 5.08
N ASP A 214 -46.96 -1.23 5.82
CA ASP A 214 -47.34 0.14 6.18
C ASP A 214 -47.59 1.00 4.93
N GLY A 215 -46.70 0.93 3.93
CA GLY A 215 -46.86 1.63 2.65
C GLY A 215 -48.11 1.20 1.87
N LEU A 216 -48.47 -0.09 1.92
CA LEU A 216 -49.67 -0.64 1.28
C LEU A 216 -50.95 -0.28 2.02
N LEU A 217 -50.96 -0.35 3.36
CA LEU A 217 -52.11 -0.04 4.22
C LEU A 217 -52.35 1.47 4.38
N SER A 218 -51.31 2.29 4.23
CA SER A 218 -51.41 3.75 4.22
C SER A 218 -52.40 4.22 3.14
N GLY A 219 -53.47 4.88 3.57
CA GLY A 219 -54.58 5.33 2.74
C GLY A 219 -55.65 4.29 2.39
N TYR A 220 -55.54 3.03 2.84
CA TYR A 220 -56.54 1.97 2.61
C TYR A 220 -56.59 0.99 3.82
N PRO A 221 -57.23 1.38 4.94
CA PRO A 221 -57.09 0.69 6.23
C PRO A 221 -57.78 -0.69 6.32
N THR A 222 -58.60 -1.05 5.33
CA THR A 222 -59.05 -2.44 5.11
C THR A 222 -59.06 -2.71 3.60
N MET A 223 -58.74 -3.93 3.17
CA MET A 223 -59.01 -4.40 1.80
C MET A 223 -60.44 -4.95 1.74
N PRO A 224 -61.48 -4.17 1.35
CA PRO A 224 -62.86 -4.44 1.77
C PRO A 224 -63.52 -5.62 1.04
N ARG A 225 -62.81 -6.24 0.09
CA ARG A 225 -63.31 -7.28 -0.80
C ARG A 225 -62.65 -8.64 -0.59
N LEU A 226 -61.50 -8.71 0.09
CA LEU A 226 -60.78 -9.97 0.31
C LEU A 226 -61.60 -10.99 1.13
N GLY A 227 -62.47 -10.53 2.04
CA GLY A 227 -63.43 -11.39 2.75
C GLY A 227 -64.53 -12.03 1.87
N LYS A 228 -64.53 -11.76 0.56
CA LYS A 228 -65.36 -12.41 -0.47
C LYS A 228 -64.53 -13.15 -1.52
N CYS A 229 -63.24 -13.33 -1.29
CA CYS A 229 -62.33 -14.05 -2.18
C CYS A 229 -62.31 -15.55 -1.85
N THR A 230 -62.29 -16.39 -2.88
CA THR A 230 -62.24 -17.86 -2.79
C THR A 230 -60.85 -18.44 -3.08
N CYS A 231 -59.83 -17.61 -3.24
CA CYS A 231 -58.44 -18.06 -3.39
C CYS A 231 -57.85 -18.49 -2.06
N ASP A 232 -56.88 -19.40 -2.09
CA ASP A 232 -56.05 -19.72 -0.93
C ASP A 232 -55.32 -18.47 -0.42
N PHE A 233 -55.36 -18.29 0.90
CA PHE A 233 -54.63 -17.24 1.62
C PHE A 233 -53.33 -17.77 2.25
N THR A 234 -52.40 -16.86 2.47
CA THR A 234 -51.09 -17.09 3.08
C THR A 234 -50.71 -15.90 3.95
N GLN A 235 -49.89 -16.13 4.97
CA GLN A 235 -49.34 -15.06 5.81
C GLN A 235 -48.07 -14.48 5.18
N LEU A 236 -47.97 -13.16 5.16
CA LEU A 236 -46.81 -12.38 4.73
C LEU A 236 -46.54 -11.31 5.81
N GLY A 237 -45.56 -11.55 6.68
CA GLY A 237 -45.35 -10.74 7.88
C GLY A 237 -46.58 -10.79 8.79
N SER A 238 -47.15 -9.62 9.09
CA SER A 238 -48.40 -9.48 9.86
C SER A 238 -49.68 -9.58 9.01
N LEU A 239 -49.59 -9.59 7.68
CA LEU A 239 -50.74 -9.54 6.77
C LEU A 239 -51.15 -10.95 6.29
N ILE A 240 -52.46 -11.22 6.25
CA ILE A 240 -53.04 -12.39 5.58
C ILE A 240 -53.53 -11.97 4.19
N CYS A 241 -52.95 -12.51 3.12
CA CYS A 241 -53.26 -12.13 1.74
C CYS A 241 -53.30 -13.34 0.78
N PRO A 242 -53.92 -13.21 -0.41
CA PRO A 242 -54.02 -14.32 -1.37
C PRO A 242 -52.64 -14.81 -1.83
N ARG A 243 -52.48 -16.12 -2.00
CA ARG A 243 -51.18 -16.76 -2.30
C ARG A 243 -50.43 -16.13 -3.48
N TRP A 244 -51.14 -15.68 -4.52
CA TRP A 244 -50.52 -15.04 -5.70
C TRP A 244 -49.72 -13.77 -5.36
N LEU A 245 -50.09 -13.03 -4.30
CA LEU A 245 -49.41 -11.81 -3.89
C LEU A 245 -48.12 -12.12 -3.12
N THR A 246 -48.18 -13.09 -2.20
CA THR A 246 -47.01 -13.68 -1.53
C THR A 246 -46.04 -14.26 -2.55
N GLU A 247 -46.53 -15.06 -3.49
CA GLU A 247 -45.74 -15.61 -4.59
C GLU A 247 -45.11 -14.50 -5.43
N TYR A 248 -45.86 -13.45 -5.82
CA TYR A 248 -45.31 -12.32 -6.58
C TYR A 248 -44.19 -11.58 -5.84
N ILE A 249 -44.34 -11.35 -4.54
CA ILE A 249 -43.33 -10.66 -3.72
C ILE A 249 -42.08 -11.54 -3.56
N CYS A 250 -42.23 -12.84 -3.26
CA CYS A 250 -41.13 -13.80 -3.18
C CYS A 250 -40.43 -14.00 -4.54
N ASP A 251 -41.19 -14.18 -5.63
CA ASP A 251 -40.69 -14.29 -7.00
C ASP A 251 -39.89 -13.05 -7.41
N THR A 252 -40.39 -11.86 -7.09
CA THR A 252 -39.72 -10.59 -7.42
C THR A 252 -38.44 -10.43 -6.63
N ALA A 253 -38.47 -10.71 -5.33
CA ALA A 253 -37.30 -10.64 -4.46
C ALA A 253 -36.21 -11.66 -4.83
N ALA A 254 -36.60 -12.88 -5.25
CA ALA A 254 -35.67 -13.90 -5.74
C ALA A 254 -34.91 -13.45 -6.99
N VAL A 255 -35.54 -12.68 -7.90
CA VAL A 255 -34.85 -12.13 -9.08
C VAL A 255 -34.08 -10.84 -8.75
N LEU A 256 -34.54 -10.01 -7.80
CA LEU A 256 -33.78 -8.85 -7.30
C LEU A 256 -32.44 -9.25 -6.66
N LYS A 257 -32.38 -10.41 -5.98
CA LYS A 257 -31.16 -10.99 -5.42
C LYS A 257 -30.05 -11.18 -6.47
N GLU A 258 -30.42 -11.53 -7.70
CA GLU A 258 -29.47 -11.66 -8.82
C GLU A 258 -29.23 -10.32 -9.52
N ARG A 259 -30.32 -9.57 -9.78
CA ARG A 259 -30.37 -8.37 -10.63
C ARG A 259 -31.10 -7.22 -9.91
N PRO A 260 -30.44 -6.52 -8.96
CA PRO A 260 -31.04 -5.47 -8.14
C PRO A 260 -31.23 -4.16 -8.93
N ARG A 261 -32.30 -4.10 -9.74
CA ARG A 261 -32.66 -2.94 -10.57
C ARG A 261 -34.19 -2.72 -10.60
N VAL A 262 -34.58 -1.49 -10.88
CA VAL A 262 -35.99 -1.05 -10.96
C VAL A 262 -36.78 -1.83 -12.01
N GLU A 263 -36.17 -2.19 -13.14
CA GLU A 263 -36.83 -2.86 -14.25
C GLU A 263 -37.17 -4.32 -13.93
N THR A 264 -36.37 -4.97 -13.06
CA THR A 264 -36.61 -6.36 -12.60
C THR A 264 -37.94 -6.50 -11.89
N LEU A 265 -38.39 -5.45 -11.17
CA LEU A 265 -39.68 -5.42 -10.47
C LEU A 265 -40.87 -5.70 -11.42
N LYS A 266 -40.72 -5.34 -12.70
CA LYS A 266 -41.78 -5.44 -13.72
C LYS A 266 -41.81 -6.81 -14.42
N GLU A 267 -40.76 -7.61 -14.30
CA GLU A 267 -40.63 -8.91 -14.98
C GLU A 267 -41.67 -9.95 -14.50
N LYS A 268 -42.05 -9.91 -13.22
CA LYS A 268 -43.01 -10.87 -12.62
C LYS A 268 -44.48 -10.39 -12.68
N VAL A 269 -44.73 -9.15 -13.12
CA VAL A 269 -46.07 -8.54 -13.18
C VAL A 269 -47.04 -9.32 -14.08
N PRO A 270 -46.67 -9.79 -15.30
CA PRO A 270 -47.60 -10.54 -16.14
C PRO A 270 -48.06 -11.84 -15.48
N THR A 271 -47.14 -12.57 -14.84
CA THR A 271 -47.44 -13.80 -14.09
C THR A 271 -48.35 -13.53 -12.89
N ALA A 272 -48.12 -12.45 -12.14
CA ALA A 272 -48.97 -12.05 -11.03
C ALA A 272 -50.39 -11.67 -11.49
N MET A 273 -50.52 -10.89 -12.57
CA MET A 273 -51.81 -10.56 -13.19
C MET A 273 -52.54 -11.83 -13.65
N GLN A 274 -51.85 -12.77 -14.29
CA GLN A 274 -52.41 -14.04 -14.75
C GLN A 274 -52.92 -14.90 -13.58
N LYS A 275 -52.14 -15.03 -12.50
CA LYS A 275 -52.55 -15.74 -11.28
C LYS A 275 -53.77 -15.07 -10.63
N ALA A 276 -53.73 -13.74 -10.47
CA ALA A 276 -54.83 -12.96 -9.88
C ALA A 276 -56.12 -13.00 -10.73
N ALA A 277 -56.01 -13.08 -12.06
CA ALA A 277 -57.15 -13.08 -12.97
C ALA A 277 -58.10 -14.28 -12.78
N SER A 278 -57.65 -15.36 -12.13
CA SER A 278 -58.46 -16.55 -11.79
C SER A 278 -59.67 -16.25 -10.89
N CYS A 279 -59.61 -15.19 -10.08
CA CYS A 279 -60.69 -14.78 -9.18
C CYS A 279 -61.14 -13.35 -9.50
N THR A 280 -62.45 -13.10 -9.56
CA THR A 280 -63.02 -11.77 -9.85
C THR A 280 -62.58 -10.72 -8.84
N VAL A 281 -62.51 -11.07 -7.55
CA VAL A 281 -61.99 -10.19 -6.49
C VAL A 281 -60.50 -9.90 -6.72
N CYS A 282 -59.67 -10.94 -6.83
CA CYS A 282 -58.22 -10.76 -6.99
C CYS A 282 -57.86 -9.95 -8.25
N ARG A 283 -58.58 -10.14 -9.36
CA ARG A 283 -58.40 -9.38 -10.60
C ARG A 283 -58.64 -7.87 -10.42
N MET A 284 -59.64 -7.49 -9.61
CA MET A 284 -59.89 -6.08 -9.30
C MET A 284 -58.84 -5.52 -8.35
N GLU A 285 -58.52 -6.24 -7.26
CA GLU A 285 -57.55 -5.78 -6.26
C GLU A 285 -56.12 -5.72 -6.82
N SER A 286 -55.70 -6.68 -7.67
CA SER A 286 -54.37 -6.71 -8.27
C SER A 286 -54.10 -5.50 -9.16
N SER A 287 -55.14 -4.97 -9.81
CA SER A 287 -55.09 -3.75 -10.64
C SER A 287 -54.74 -2.49 -9.83
N TYR A 288 -54.94 -2.49 -8.51
CA TYR A 288 -54.56 -1.41 -7.59
C TYR A 288 -53.29 -1.74 -6.79
N ILE A 289 -53.23 -2.96 -6.23
CA ILE A 289 -52.13 -3.42 -5.37
C ILE A 289 -50.80 -3.43 -6.12
N VAL A 290 -50.73 -4.02 -7.31
CA VAL A 290 -49.44 -4.23 -8.00
C VAL A 290 -48.81 -2.91 -8.45
N PRO A 291 -49.52 -1.93 -9.04
CA PRO A 291 -48.96 -0.60 -9.28
C PRO A 291 -48.48 0.14 -8.03
N LYS A 292 -49.21 0.03 -6.90
CA LYS A 292 -48.79 0.65 -5.62
C LYS A 292 -47.54 -0.03 -5.05
N LEU A 293 -47.51 -1.36 -5.07
CA LEU A 293 -46.39 -2.21 -4.66
C LEU A 293 -45.12 -1.94 -5.49
N LEU A 294 -45.24 -1.85 -6.81
CA LEU A 294 -44.15 -1.46 -7.71
C LEU A 294 -43.56 -0.10 -7.32
N ASN A 295 -44.41 0.93 -7.11
CA ASN A 295 -43.95 2.27 -6.73
C ASN A 295 -43.21 2.29 -5.37
N LEU A 296 -43.64 1.47 -4.41
CA LEU A 296 -42.97 1.35 -3.10
C LEU A 296 -41.61 0.66 -3.24
N MET A 297 -41.55 -0.45 -3.97
CA MET A 297 -40.31 -1.19 -4.21
C MET A 297 -39.32 -0.42 -5.08
N GLU A 298 -39.77 0.38 -6.05
CA GLU A 298 -38.90 1.28 -6.83
C GLU A 298 -38.19 2.29 -5.92
N ARG A 299 -38.96 3.01 -5.09
CA ARG A 299 -38.42 4.05 -4.18
C ARG A 299 -37.42 3.49 -3.18
N GLU A 300 -37.73 2.35 -2.58
CA GLU A 300 -36.88 1.74 -1.56
C GLU A 300 -35.59 1.16 -2.16
N LEU A 301 -35.70 0.52 -3.33
CA LEU A 301 -34.54 0.05 -4.08
C LEU A 301 -33.61 1.21 -4.49
N GLU A 302 -34.16 2.34 -4.93
CA GLU A 302 -33.37 3.53 -5.24
C GLU A 302 -32.74 4.18 -3.98
N ARG A 303 -33.46 4.21 -2.85
CA ARG A 303 -32.91 4.66 -1.56
C ARG A 303 -31.69 3.83 -1.16
N ILE A 304 -31.82 2.51 -1.18
CA ILE A 304 -30.76 1.57 -0.79
C ILE A 304 -29.55 1.66 -1.73
N ILE A 305 -29.77 1.70 -3.05
CA ILE A 305 -28.69 1.85 -4.05
C ILE A 305 -27.97 3.20 -3.91
N SER A 306 -28.68 4.26 -3.49
CA SER A 306 -28.10 5.57 -3.20
C SER A 306 -27.25 5.57 -1.93
N GLU A 307 -27.73 4.99 -0.83
CA GLU A 307 -27.02 4.98 0.47
C GLU A 307 -25.72 4.17 0.43
N GLN A 308 -25.69 3.04 -0.28
CA GLN A 308 -24.48 2.22 -0.39
C GLN A 308 -23.36 2.88 -1.20
N ARG A 309 -23.65 3.95 -1.97
CA ARG A 309 -22.65 4.74 -2.71
C ARG A 309 -21.53 5.26 -1.78
N HIS A 310 -21.91 5.85 -0.65
CA HIS A 310 -20.95 6.42 0.31
C HIS A 310 -20.23 5.31 1.10
N ARG A 311 -20.94 4.22 1.43
CA ARG A 311 -20.40 3.06 2.16
C ARG A 311 -19.52 2.13 1.32
N GLY A 312 -19.62 2.20 -0.01
CA GLY A 312 -18.82 1.47 -0.99
C GLY A 312 -17.53 2.18 -1.43
N GLY A 313 -17.43 3.49 -1.21
CA GLY A 313 -16.25 4.30 -1.56
C GLY A 313 -16.29 4.95 -2.95
N LEU A 314 -17.43 4.96 -3.64
CA LEU A 314 -17.62 5.62 -4.95
C LEU A 314 -17.95 7.14 -4.84
N GLY A 315 -17.52 7.77 -3.75
CA GLY A 315 -17.74 9.19 -3.50
C GLY A 315 -16.58 10.05 -4.02
N TYR A 316 -16.86 10.90 -5.02
CA TYR A 316 -15.96 12.01 -5.40
C TYR A 316 -15.71 13.00 -4.24
N THR A 317 -16.53 12.95 -3.19
CA THR A 317 -16.55 13.88 -2.04
C THR A 317 -15.23 13.98 -1.26
N ASN A 318 -14.33 12.99 -1.35
CA ASN A 318 -12.98 13.10 -0.77
C ASN A 318 -12.00 13.94 -1.62
N LEU A 319 -12.25 14.12 -2.93
CA LEU A 319 -11.53 15.04 -3.81
C LEU A 319 -12.25 16.39 -3.95
N GLN A 320 -13.54 16.43 -3.66
CA GLN A 320 -14.37 17.63 -3.80
C GLN A 320 -13.95 18.74 -2.82
N LEU A 321 -13.64 18.39 -1.57
CA LEU A 321 -13.03 19.30 -0.58
C LEU A 321 -11.68 19.90 -1.02
N GLU A 322 -10.94 19.24 -1.90
CA GLU A 322 -9.68 19.76 -2.46
C GLU A 322 -9.87 20.60 -3.73
N ARG A 323 -11.04 20.51 -4.39
CA ARG A 323 -11.34 21.21 -5.66
C ARG A 323 -12.26 22.43 -5.51
N GLU A 324 -13.22 22.40 -4.60
CA GLU A 324 -14.09 23.57 -4.33
C GLU A 324 -13.25 24.77 -3.85
N CYS A 325 -12.21 24.50 -3.05
CA CYS A 325 -11.20 25.48 -2.63
C CYS A 325 -10.41 26.13 -3.80
N VAL A 326 -10.43 25.54 -5.00
CA VAL A 326 -9.73 26.04 -6.20
C VAL A 326 -10.67 26.72 -7.18
N GLN A 327 -11.92 26.27 -7.31
CA GLN A 327 -12.85 26.80 -8.32
C GLN A 327 -13.72 27.98 -7.82
N ASP A 328 -14.03 28.10 -6.52
CA ASP A 328 -14.75 29.27 -5.99
C ASP A 328 -13.95 30.58 -6.09
N VAL A 329 -12.62 30.48 -6.21
CA VAL A 329 -11.72 31.61 -6.47
C VAL A 329 -11.91 32.18 -7.89
N ALA A 330 -12.26 31.34 -8.87
CA ALA A 330 -12.38 31.73 -10.27
C ALA A 330 -13.77 32.28 -10.64
N VAL A 331 -14.84 31.79 -10.01
CA VAL A 331 -16.23 32.13 -10.39
C VAL A 331 -16.71 33.43 -9.73
N ASN A 332 -16.28 33.72 -8.49
CA ASN A 332 -16.71 34.94 -7.78
C ASN A 332 -16.18 36.25 -8.40
N MET A 333 -15.13 36.19 -9.23
CA MET A 333 -14.59 37.38 -9.91
C MET A 333 -15.44 37.93 -11.07
N ARG A 334 -16.58 37.29 -11.43
CA ARG A 334 -17.40 37.70 -12.59
C ARG A 334 -18.82 38.20 -12.27
N LYS A 335 -19.18 38.43 -10.99
CA LYS A 335 -20.59 38.71 -10.59
C LYS A 335 -20.89 40.10 -10.00
N HIS A 336 -19.90 40.98 -9.83
CA HIS A 336 -20.12 42.32 -9.27
C HIS A 336 -19.40 43.43 -10.09
N PRO A 337 -20.05 43.99 -11.12
CA PRO A 337 -19.44 45.02 -12.00
C PRO A 337 -19.52 46.46 -11.44
N HIS A 338 -19.96 46.65 -10.19
CA HIS A 338 -20.32 47.97 -9.64
C HIS A 338 -19.65 48.31 -8.29
N ILE A 339 -18.34 48.09 -8.18
CA ILE A 339 -17.49 48.82 -7.21
C ILE A 339 -16.21 49.28 -7.94
N VAL A 340 -16.33 50.37 -8.70
CA VAL A 340 -15.19 51.15 -9.19
C VAL A 340 -15.19 52.46 -8.44
N GLY A 341 -14.17 52.66 -7.59
CA GLY A 341 -13.96 53.88 -6.81
C GLY A 341 -12.48 54.16 -6.71
N ASN A 342 -11.97 54.96 -7.65
CA ASN A 342 -10.63 55.56 -7.74
C ASN A 342 -9.44 54.68 -7.34
N VAL A 343 -8.76 54.12 -8.34
CA VAL A 343 -7.34 53.76 -8.24
C VAL A 343 -6.54 54.93 -8.77
N ASP A 344 -5.93 55.73 -7.88
CA ASP A 344 -4.94 56.72 -8.29
C ASP A 344 -3.66 56.01 -8.76
N PHE A 345 -3.39 56.12 -10.05
CA PHE A 345 -2.11 55.74 -10.65
C PHE A 345 -1.06 56.79 -10.23
N LEU A 346 -0.26 56.50 -9.20
CA LEU A 346 1.15 56.96 -9.02
C LEU A 346 1.72 56.58 -7.64
N THR A 347 2.30 55.38 -7.50
CA THR A 347 3.53 55.13 -6.70
C THR A 347 3.95 53.66 -6.82
N GLY A 348 5.10 53.40 -7.44
CA GLY A 348 5.59 52.03 -7.65
C GLY A 348 6.14 51.39 -6.38
N THR A 349 5.43 50.42 -5.81
CA THR A 349 5.97 49.51 -4.77
C THR A 349 5.73 48.05 -5.18
N PHE A 350 6.81 47.34 -5.53
CA PHE A 350 6.74 45.91 -5.86
C PHE A 350 6.37 45.08 -4.62
N ILE A 351 5.16 44.54 -4.58
CA ILE A 351 4.79 43.50 -3.61
C ILE A 351 5.53 42.21 -4.00
N SER A 352 6.55 41.86 -3.23
CA SER A 352 7.35 40.64 -3.44
C SER A 352 6.46 39.39 -3.55
N PRO A 353 6.73 38.46 -4.50
CA PRO A 353 5.98 37.21 -4.65
C PRO A 353 5.85 36.39 -3.36
N SER A 354 6.78 36.54 -2.41
CA SER A 354 6.74 35.88 -1.10
C SER A 354 5.50 36.25 -0.27
N ARG A 355 4.96 37.47 -0.41
CA ARG A 355 3.73 37.89 0.30
C ARG A 355 2.47 37.26 -0.28
N LEU A 356 2.38 37.16 -1.61
CA LEU A 356 1.27 36.51 -2.31
C LEU A 356 1.27 34.99 -2.11
N LEU A 357 2.46 34.36 -2.02
CA LEU A 357 2.57 32.99 -1.56
C LEU A 357 2.09 32.88 -0.10
N ALA A 358 2.62 33.71 0.80
CA ALA A 358 2.30 33.64 2.22
C ALA A 358 0.80 33.73 2.55
N GLN A 359 0.04 34.61 1.88
CA GLN A 359 -1.42 34.71 2.06
C GLN A 359 -2.20 33.49 1.53
N ARG A 360 -1.64 32.71 0.62
CA ARG A 360 -2.22 31.43 0.14
C ARG A 360 -1.73 30.21 0.95
N LEU A 361 -0.78 30.41 1.87
CA LEU A 361 -0.11 29.36 2.66
C LEU A 361 -0.56 29.33 4.14
N THR A 362 -1.44 30.25 4.57
CA THR A 362 -2.05 30.23 5.91
C THR A 362 -3.32 29.36 5.94
N PRO A 363 -3.49 28.46 6.94
CA PRO A 363 -4.71 27.68 7.07
C PRO A 363 -5.90 28.57 7.45
N THR A 364 -7.10 28.16 7.05
CA THR A 364 -8.32 28.77 7.59
C THR A 364 -8.46 28.45 9.10
N PRO A 365 -9.14 29.30 9.89
CA PRO A 365 -9.40 29.02 11.30
C PRO A 365 -10.10 27.67 11.51
N GLY A 366 -11.05 27.32 10.63
CA GLY A 366 -11.76 26.02 10.66
C GLY A 366 -10.83 24.81 10.49
N ALA A 367 -9.90 24.85 9.52
CA ALA A 367 -8.91 23.80 9.32
C ALA A 367 -7.96 23.66 10.53
N THR A 368 -7.61 24.78 11.16
CA THR A 368 -6.77 24.81 12.37
C THR A 368 -7.48 24.17 13.57
N ILE A 369 -8.77 24.46 13.75
CA ILE A 369 -9.61 23.87 14.81
C ILE A 369 -9.80 22.37 14.57
N ALA A 370 -10.10 21.94 13.33
CA ALA A 370 -10.25 20.53 12.99
C ALA A 370 -8.96 19.72 13.25
N MET A 371 -7.79 20.29 12.93
CA MET A 371 -6.49 19.68 13.24
C MET A 371 -6.24 19.57 14.75
N LEU A 372 -6.59 20.62 15.52
CA LEU A 372 -6.47 20.58 16.98
C LEU A 372 -7.39 19.50 17.60
N LEU A 373 -8.62 19.36 17.11
CA LEU A 373 -9.56 18.32 17.55
C LEU A 373 -9.06 16.91 17.18
N SER A 374 -8.55 16.71 15.96
CA SER A 374 -7.90 15.46 15.52
C SER A 374 -6.71 15.09 16.44
N TYR A 375 -5.84 16.05 16.74
CA TYR A 375 -4.70 15.86 17.63
C TYR A 375 -5.15 15.55 19.08
N LEU A 376 -6.16 16.24 19.62
CA LEU A 376 -6.69 15.96 20.96
C LEU A 376 -7.35 14.56 21.04
N ALA A 377 -8.11 14.16 20.02
CA ALA A 377 -8.69 12.82 19.93
C ALA A 377 -7.59 11.74 19.87
N HIS A 378 -6.57 11.94 19.04
CA HIS A 378 -5.38 11.08 19.01
C HIS A 378 -4.68 11.00 20.38
N ARG A 379 -4.39 12.13 21.03
CA ARG A 379 -3.71 12.14 22.34
C ARG A 379 -4.55 11.50 23.44
N ARG A 380 -5.88 11.54 23.34
CA ARG A 380 -6.81 10.77 24.20
C ARG A 380 -6.69 9.27 23.93
N ALA A 381 -6.78 8.85 22.68
CA ALA A 381 -6.68 7.45 22.26
C ALA A 381 -5.35 6.79 22.69
N CYS A 382 -4.23 7.49 22.54
CA CYS A 382 -2.91 6.97 22.96
C CYS A 382 -2.78 6.85 24.48
N ARG A 383 -3.24 7.87 25.22
CA ARG A 383 -3.30 7.81 26.70
C ARG A 383 -4.19 6.67 27.19
N GLN A 384 -5.31 6.42 26.50
CA GLN A 384 -6.22 5.32 26.81
C GLN A 384 -5.52 3.97 26.63
N LYS A 385 -4.90 3.70 25.47
CA LYS A 385 -4.20 2.42 25.23
C LYS A 385 -2.97 2.19 26.11
N GLN A 386 -2.20 3.24 26.40
CA GLN A 386 -1.11 3.17 27.39
C GLN A 386 -1.66 2.85 28.78
N SER A 387 -2.68 3.59 29.25
CA SER A 387 -3.30 3.33 30.54
C SER A 387 -3.96 1.95 30.62
N GLU A 388 -4.50 1.43 29.51
CA GLU A 388 -5.10 0.10 29.42
C GLU A 388 -4.03 -0.98 29.54
N ARG A 389 -2.95 -0.93 28.74
CA ARG A 389 -1.81 -1.85 28.85
C ARG A 389 -1.22 -1.82 30.25
N ASP A 390 -0.94 -0.63 30.76
CA ASP A 390 -0.34 -0.44 32.08
C ASP A 390 -1.31 -0.85 33.21
N GLN A 391 -2.64 -0.82 32.98
CA GLN A 391 -3.64 -1.41 33.89
C GLN A 391 -3.66 -2.94 33.79
N ARG A 392 -3.72 -3.52 32.58
CA ARG A 392 -3.66 -4.98 32.35
C ARG A 392 -2.44 -5.61 33.01
N ILE A 393 -1.28 -4.94 32.94
CA ILE A 393 -0.05 -5.35 33.65
C ILE A 393 -0.24 -5.30 35.18
N ARG A 394 -0.77 -4.20 35.72
CA ARG A 394 -0.97 -4.03 37.18
C ARG A 394 -2.09 -4.88 37.78
N SER A 395 -2.98 -5.44 36.96
CA SER A 395 -4.05 -6.35 37.37
C SER A 395 -3.68 -7.83 37.26
N LEU A 396 -2.44 -8.16 36.90
CA LEU A 396 -1.98 -9.55 36.87
C LEU A 396 -1.89 -10.12 38.31
N PRO A 397 -2.12 -11.43 38.48
CA PRO A 397 -1.85 -12.12 39.74
C PRO A 397 -0.43 -11.87 40.27
N ALA A 398 -0.28 -11.78 41.61
CA ALA A 398 0.97 -11.37 42.26
C ALA A 398 2.21 -12.17 41.83
N ILE A 399 2.04 -13.46 41.48
CA ILE A 399 3.09 -14.34 40.97
C ILE A 399 3.83 -13.77 39.74
N TYR A 400 3.19 -12.95 38.90
CA TYR A 400 3.83 -12.32 37.75
C TYR A 400 4.68 -11.08 38.10
N HIS A 401 4.56 -10.59 39.34
CA HIS A 401 5.32 -9.45 39.87
C HIS A 401 6.43 -9.87 40.84
N GLU A 402 6.46 -11.14 41.23
CA GLU A 402 7.57 -11.74 41.98
C GLU A 402 8.87 -11.79 41.13
N PRO A 403 10.05 -11.77 41.77
CA PRO A 403 11.32 -12.06 41.11
C PRO A 403 11.33 -13.40 40.37
N LEU A 404 12.27 -13.56 39.44
CA LEU A 404 12.57 -14.84 38.81
C LEU A 404 13.18 -15.78 39.85
N SER A 405 12.54 -16.93 40.06
CA SER A 405 13.07 -18.03 40.86
C SER A 405 14.14 -18.82 40.11
N SER A 406 14.84 -19.71 40.80
CA SER A 406 15.72 -20.71 40.16
C SER A 406 14.97 -21.60 39.17
N THR A 407 13.71 -21.94 39.45
CA THR A 407 12.82 -22.68 38.53
C THR A 407 12.47 -21.86 37.29
N ASP A 408 12.13 -20.57 37.45
CA ASP A 408 11.87 -19.67 36.31
C ASP A 408 13.12 -19.56 35.42
N ALA A 409 14.29 -19.35 36.01
CA ALA A 409 15.56 -19.28 35.29
C ALA A 409 15.90 -20.58 34.55
N SER A 410 15.60 -21.73 35.16
CA SER A 410 15.78 -23.06 34.54
C SER A 410 14.87 -23.22 33.32
N ILE A 411 13.58 -22.90 33.44
CA ILE A 411 12.60 -22.94 32.35
C ILE A 411 13.00 -22.02 31.19
N LEU A 412 13.45 -20.79 31.48
CA LEU A 412 13.88 -19.82 30.46
C LEU A 412 15.14 -20.26 29.68
N SER A 413 15.96 -21.15 30.27
CA SER A 413 17.15 -21.70 29.61
C SER A 413 16.83 -22.78 28.57
N LEU A 414 15.77 -23.57 28.78
CA LEU A 414 15.44 -24.73 27.96
C LEU A 414 15.09 -24.34 26.50
N PRO A 415 15.50 -25.14 25.50
CA PRO A 415 14.99 -25.01 24.14
C PRO A 415 13.54 -25.48 24.04
N ILE A 416 12.83 -25.04 22.99
CA ILE A 416 11.41 -25.36 22.76
C ILE A 416 11.18 -26.88 22.69
N SER A 417 12.12 -27.61 22.08
CA SER A 417 12.16 -29.08 22.04
C SER A 417 11.96 -29.71 23.42
N SER A 418 12.71 -29.22 24.42
CA SER A 418 12.67 -29.68 25.81
C SER A 418 11.44 -29.16 26.58
N LEU A 419 10.96 -27.95 26.26
CA LEU A 419 9.72 -27.42 26.86
C LEU A 419 8.50 -28.26 26.44
N VAL A 420 8.35 -28.55 25.14
CA VAL A 420 7.27 -29.38 24.60
C VAL A 420 7.38 -30.81 25.12
N GLN A 421 8.58 -31.41 25.14
CA GLN A 421 8.79 -32.73 25.72
C GLN A 421 8.38 -32.77 27.19
N GLY A 422 8.79 -31.77 27.99
CA GLY A 422 8.46 -31.66 29.41
C GLY A 422 6.95 -31.52 29.68
N VAL A 423 6.23 -30.81 28.81
CA VAL A 423 4.76 -30.73 28.85
C VAL A 423 4.13 -32.06 28.46
N GLN A 424 4.58 -32.69 27.37
CA GLN A 424 4.08 -33.98 26.88
C GLN A 424 4.29 -35.13 27.89
N SER A 425 5.35 -35.08 28.70
CA SER A 425 5.62 -36.01 29.79
C SER A 425 5.02 -35.60 31.15
N SER A 426 4.25 -34.50 31.21
CA SER A 426 3.70 -33.91 32.44
C SER A 426 4.73 -33.56 33.52
N SER A 427 6.01 -33.41 33.16
CA SER A 427 7.09 -32.99 34.08
C SER A 427 7.28 -31.47 34.12
N LEU A 428 6.72 -30.73 33.16
CA LEU A 428 6.54 -29.28 33.20
C LEU A 428 5.07 -28.94 33.00
N LEU A 429 4.56 -27.95 33.75
CA LEU A 429 3.20 -27.44 33.56
C LEU A 429 3.23 -26.24 32.60
N PRO A 430 2.34 -26.18 31.58
CA PRO A 430 2.19 -25.01 30.70
C PRO A 430 2.03 -23.68 31.44
N SER A 431 1.33 -23.68 32.60
CA SER A 431 1.19 -22.50 33.46
C SER A 431 2.49 -22.05 34.12
N SER A 432 3.38 -22.97 34.51
CA SER A 432 4.73 -22.63 35.00
C SER A 432 5.61 -22.04 33.89
N ILE A 433 5.49 -22.55 32.67
CA ILE A 433 6.20 -22.01 31.50
C ILE A 433 5.69 -20.58 31.19
N LEU A 434 4.37 -20.39 31.14
CA LEU A 434 3.75 -19.07 30.98
C LEU A 434 4.18 -18.09 32.09
N THR A 435 4.24 -18.51 33.35
CA THR A 435 4.71 -17.69 34.48
C THR A 435 6.15 -17.20 34.26
N ALA A 436 7.09 -18.11 33.97
CA ALA A 436 8.50 -17.77 33.80
C ALA A 436 8.72 -16.77 32.64
N TYR A 437 8.12 -17.04 31.47
CA TYR A 437 8.20 -16.14 30.31
C TYR A 437 7.47 -14.81 30.54
N THR A 438 6.33 -14.80 31.25
CA THR A 438 5.62 -13.55 31.56
C THR A 438 6.41 -12.66 32.52
N LYS A 439 6.98 -13.22 33.60
CA LYS A 439 7.91 -12.48 34.49
C LYS A 439 9.03 -11.82 33.68
N LYS A 440 9.69 -12.57 32.79
CA LYS A 440 10.79 -12.05 31.96
C LYS A 440 10.32 -11.05 30.89
N ALA A 441 9.12 -11.23 30.31
CA ALA A 441 8.51 -10.29 29.38
C ALA A 441 8.16 -8.94 30.03
N LEU A 442 7.70 -8.94 31.29
CA LEU A 442 7.43 -7.70 32.03
C LEU A 442 8.73 -6.95 32.38
N LEU A 443 9.82 -7.68 32.70
CA LEU A 443 11.15 -7.08 32.87
C LEU A 443 11.67 -6.49 31.55
N ALA A 444 11.57 -7.25 30.45
CA ALA A 444 11.90 -6.76 29.11
C ALA A 444 11.09 -5.52 28.75
N HIS A 445 9.79 -5.49 29.07
CA HIS A 445 8.92 -4.36 28.83
C HIS A 445 9.34 -3.11 29.62
N LYS A 446 9.66 -3.28 30.92
CA LYS A 446 10.14 -2.20 31.78
C LYS A 446 11.44 -1.57 31.29
N TYR A 447 12.33 -2.36 30.66
CA TYR A 447 13.60 -1.85 30.11
C TYR A 447 13.46 -1.29 28.69
N THR A 448 12.66 -1.92 27.83
CA THR A 448 12.65 -1.67 26.37
C THR A 448 11.37 -1.03 25.82
N ASN A 449 10.27 -0.99 26.58
CA ASN A 449 8.91 -0.68 26.11
C ASN A 449 8.50 -1.49 24.86
N CYS A 450 8.74 -2.81 24.87
CA CYS A 450 8.52 -3.70 23.71
C CYS A 450 7.08 -4.21 23.48
N LEU A 451 6.15 -4.04 24.44
CA LEU A 451 4.83 -4.68 24.43
C LEU A 451 3.69 -3.70 24.11
N THR A 452 2.64 -4.21 23.47
CA THR A 452 1.42 -3.48 23.11
C THR A 452 0.22 -4.03 23.87
N GLU A 453 -0.35 -5.14 23.40
CA GLU A 453 -1.41 -5.87 24.07
C GLU A 453 -0.86 -6.96 25.00
N ILE A 454 -1.59 -7.22 26.08
CA ILE A 454 -1.20 -8.14 27.16
C ILE A 454 -2.29 -9.21 27.25
N LEU A 455 -2.00 -10.43 26.80
CA LEU A 455 -2.99 -11.50 26.57
C LEU A 455 -3.06 -12.51 27.73
N ILE A 456 -2.39 -12.22 28.86
CA ILE A 456 -2.08 -13.22 29.90
C ILE A 456 -3.33 -13.94 30.45
N SER A 457 -4.47 -13.25 30.60
CA SER A 457 -5.71 -13.88 31.08
C SER A 457 -6.27 -14.96 30.14
N ASP A 458 -6.10 -14.79 28.82
CA ASP A 458 -6.48 -15.80 27.83
C ASP A 458 -5.36 -16.84 27.68
N ALA A 459 -4.10 -16.42 27.82
CA ALA A 459 -2.94 -17.31 27.83
C ALA A 459 -3.01 -18.35 28.97
N GLU A 460 -3.44 -17.94 30.17
CA GLU A 460 -3.72 -18.85 31.29
C GLU A 460 -4.80 -19.88 30.93
N SER A 461 -5.87 -19.43 30.28
CA SER A 461 -6.95 -20.29 29.79
C SER A 461 -6.46 -21.27 28.71
N TRP A 462 -5.61 -20.84 27.78
CA TRP A 462 -5.01 -21.69 26.75
C TRP A 462 -4.00 -22.69 27.35
N ALA A 463 -3.18 -22.28 28.31
CA ALA A 463 -2.28 -23.16 29.06
C ALA A 463 -3.06 -24.22 29.87
N GLN A 464 -4.20 -23.86 30.46
CA GLN A 464 -5.11 -24.81 31.13
C GLN A 464 -5.74 -25.79 30.12
N GLN A 465 -6.14 -25.34 28.93
CA GLN A 465 -6.64 -26.23 27.86
C GLN A 465 -5.59 -27.24 27.40
N VAL A 466 -4.32 -26.85 27.26
CA VAL A 466 -3.22 -27.78 26.95
C VAL A 466 -3.08 -28.84 28.06
N SER A 467 -3.14 -28.39 29.32
CA SER A 467 -2.99 -29.27 30.50
C SER A 467 -4.15 -30.27 30.68
N THR A 468 -5.35 -29.93 30.21
CA THR A 468 -6.59 -30.71 30.43
C THR A 468 -7.05 -31.51 29.21
N SER A 469 -6.57 -31.19 28.00
CA SER A 469 -6.94 -31.90 26.77
C SER A 469 -5.81 -32.80 26.29
N THR A 470 -6.00 -34.12 26.39
CA THR A 470 -5.09 -35.14 25.85
C THR A 470 -4.79 -34.97 24.35
N ASN A 471 -5.66 -34.27 23.61
CA ASN A 471 -5.41 -33.90 22.22
C ASN A 471 -4.40 -32.73 22.14
N LYS A 472 -4.65 -31.60 22.81
CA LYS A 472 -3.72 -30.45 22.82
C LYS A 472 -2.37 -30.76 23.47
N LEU A 473 -2.35 -31.60 24.51
CA LEU A 473 -1.13 -32.02 25.19
C LEU A 473 -0.12 -32.69 24.23
N ARG A 474 -0.60 -33.40 23.20
CA ARG A 474 0.22 -34.13 22.21
C ARG A 474 0.54 -33.33 20.95
N ARG A 475 0.28 -32.01 20.93
CA ARG A 475 0.54 -31.15 19.76
C ARG A 475 2.00 -30.65 19.74
N PRO A 476 2.54 -30.27 18.57
CA PRO A 476 3.97 -30.04 18.43
C PRO A 476 4.47 -28.71 19.04
N LEU A 477 3.58 -27.82 19.52
CA LEU A 477 3.94 -26.63 20.30
C LEU A 477 3.27 -26.61 21.69
N ALA A 478 2.92 -27.78 22.24
CA ALA A 478 2.18 -27.89 23.50
C ALA A 478 2.81 -27.08 24.65
N GLY A 479 2.11 -26.03 25.10
CA GLY A 479 2.48 -25.19 26.23
C GLY A 479 3.54 -24.11 25.94
N VAL A 480 3.95 -23.92 24.68
CA VAL A 480 4.99 -22.96 24.29
C VAL A 480 4.42 -21.53 24.23
N PRO A 481 4.97 -20.56 24.99
CA PRO A 481 4.57 -19.16 24.87
C PRO A 481 5.08 -18.55 23.56
N VAL A 482 4.21 -17.86 22.82
CA VAL A 482 4.54 -17.20 21.55
C VAL A 482 4.20 -15.71 21.58
N SER A 483 5.16 -14.85 21.22
CA SER A 483 4.93 -13.40 21.06
C SER A 483 4.51 -13.04 19.63
N LEU A 484 3.61 -12.06 19.49
CA LEU A 484 3.01 -11.70 18.19
C LEU A 484 3.11 -10.19 17.91
N LYS A 485 3.56 -9.80 16.72
CA LYS A 485 3.60 -8.37 16.32
C LYS A 485 2.23 -7.70 16.34
N ASP A 486 2.18 -6.40 16.64
CA ASP A 486 0.93 -5.63 16.85
C ASP A 486 -0.14 -5.76 15.75
N MET A 487 0.23 -6.07 14.51
CA MET A 487 -0.73 -6.26 13.42
C MET A 487 -1.42 -7.64 13.37
N VAL A 488 -0.94 -8.63 14.14
CA VAL A 488 -1.50 -9.99 14.13
C VAL A 488 -2.89 -9.99 14.79
N ALA A 489 -3.88 -10.55 14.09
CA ALA A 489 -5.27 -10.57 14.55
C ALA A 489 -5.50 -11.64 15.63
N VAL A 490 -5.83 -11.21 16.85
CA VAL A 490 -6.20 -12.06 18.00
C VAL A 490 -7.58 -11.61 18.47
N ALA A 491 -8.53 -12.54 18.61
CA ALA A 491 -9.90 -12.20 19.01
C ALA A 491 -9.91 -11.46 20.36
N GLY A 492 -10.64 -10.35 20.46
CA GLY A 492 -10.72 -9.53 21.67
C GLY A 492 -9.63 -8.46 21.85
N TYR A 493 -8.63 -8.41 20.96
CA TYR A 493 -7.49 -7.47 21.06
C TYR A 493 -7.39 -6.57 19.83
N ASP A 494 -6.91 -5.33 20.00
CA ASP A 494 -6.69 -4.41 18.88
C ASP A 494 -5.59 -4.94 17.94
N ALA A 495 -5.69 -4.62 16.65
CA ALA A 495 -4.62 -4.76 15.66
C ALA A 495 -4.27 -3.37 15.07
N CYS A 496 -4.02 -2.40 15.95
CA CYS A 496 -4.06 -0.97 15.59
C CYS A 496 -2.89 -0.48 14.73
N MET A 497 -1.77 -1.23 14.67
CA MET A 497 -0.58 -0.89 13.88
C MET A 497 0.03 0.48 14.21
N GLY A 498 -0.08 0.91 15.47
CA GLY A 498 0.33 2.25 15.90
C GLY A 498 -0.52 3.41 15.35
N TYR A 499 -1.63 3.14 14.66
CA TYR A 499 -2.59 4.16 14.21
C TYR A 499 -3.68 4.37 15.27
N SER A 500 -3.75 5.58 15.84
CA SER A 500 -4.81 5.89 16.83
C SER A 500 -6.26 5.81 16.31
N PRO A 501 -6.59 5.94 15.01
CA PRO A 501 -7.94 5.67 14.51
C PRO A 501 -8.31 4.18 14.43
N LEU A 502 -7.41 3.26 14.80
CA LEU A 502 -7.61 1.80 14.80
C LEU A 502 -7.51 1.18 16.21
N VAL A 503 -7.59 1.99 17.27
CA VAL A 503 -7.59 1.52 18.67
C VAL A 503 -9.01 1.50 19.24
N ASN A 504 -9.25 0.65 20.25
CA ASN A 504 -10.59 0.30 20.75
C ASN A 504 -11.47 -0.33 19.66
N HIS A 505 -10.84 -1.06 18.74
CA HIS A 505 -11.44 -1.82 17.65
C HIS A 505 -10.90 -3.25 17.69
N PRO A 506 -11.25 -4.03 18.74
CA PRO A 506 -10.73 -5.38 18.92
C PRO A 506 -11.18 -6.30 17.78
N MET A 507 -10.30 -7.22 17.37
CA MET A 507 -10.61 -8.15 16.30
C MET A 507 -11.71 -9.13 16.73
N PRO A 508 -12.71 -9.41 15.86
CA PRO A 508 -13.81 -10.33 16.21
C PRO A 508 -13.44 -11.81 16.08
N PHE A 509 -12.28 -12.14 15.50
CA PHE A 509 -11.78 -13.50 15.32
C PHE A 509 -10.25 -13.56 15.35
N HIS A 510 -9.70 -14.77 15.56
CA HIS A 510 -8.27 -15.06 15.39
C HIS A 510 -7.92 -15.17 13.90
N GLY A 511 -6.82 -14.56 13.47
CA GLY A 511 -6.29 -14.79 12.13
C GLY A 511 -5.77 -16.23 11.96
N GLY A 512 -5.68 -16.74 10.74
CA GLY A 512 -5.32 -18.15 10.45
C GLY A 512 -4.05 -18.63 11.16
N LEU A 513 -2.99 -17.81 11.20
CA LEU A 513 -1.77 -18.09 11.99
C LEU A 513 -2.08 -18.34 13.48
N VAL A 514 -2.90 -17.49 14.10
CA VAL A 514 -3.19 -17.58 15.54
C VAL A 514 -4.05 -18.80 15.84
N GLN A 515 -5.00 -19.14 14.96
CA GLN A 515 -5.77 -20.37 15.08
C GLN A 515 -4.87 -21.61 14.94
N LEU A 516 -3.97 -21.63 13.95
CA LEU A 516 -2.97 -22.70 13.77
C LEU A 516 -2.11 -22.87 15.03
N LEU A 517 -1.62 -21.79 15.63
CA LEU A 517 -0.82 -21.85 16.85
C LEU A 517 -1.61 -22.38 18.06
N LEU A 518 -2.87 -21.97 18.23
CA LEU A 518 -3.75 -22.46 19.31
C LEU A 518 -4.13 -23.94 19.15
N ASP A 519 -4.21 -24.42 17.91
CA ASP A 519 -4.46 -25.82 17.56
C ASP A 519 -3.18 -26.67 17.63
N ALA A 520 -2.01 -26.05 17.41
CA ALA A 520 -0.68 -26.62 17.67
C ALA A 520 -0.35 -26.71 19.18
N GLY A 521 -1.25 -26.27 20.05
CA GLY A 521 -1.07 -26.29 21.51
C GLY A 521 -0.18 -25.16 22.04
N ALA A 522 0.24 -24.21 21.20
CA ALA A 522 0.96 -23.02 21.64
C ALA A 522 0.03 -22.08 22.40
N VAL A 523 0.63 -21.19 23.19
CA VAL A 523 -0.09 -20.18 23.99
C VAL A 523 0.45 -18.77 23.63
N PRO A 524 -0.23 -18.05 22.73
CA PRO A 524 0.02 -16.62 22.52
C PRO A 524 -0.20 -15.85 23.83
N TYR A 525 0.71 -14.96 24.23
CA TYR A 525 0.69 -14.35 25.58
C TYR A 525 0.92 -12.83 25.62
N VAL A 526 1.62 -12.27 24.63
CA VAL A 526 1.79 -10.82 24.47
C VAL A 526 1.79 -10.42 23.01
N LYS A 527 1.41 -9.18 22.72
CA LYS A 527 1.71 -8.53 21.44
C LYS A 527 2.81 -7.49 21.58
N THR A 528 3.53 -7.24 20.49
CA THR A 528 4.77 -6.44 20.53
C THR A 528 4.79 -5.27 19.55
N ASN A 529 5.56 -4.25 19.93
CA ASN A 529 5.53 -2.92 19.37
C ASN A 529 6.14 -2.80 17.96
N ILE A 530 5.70 -1.77 17.24
CA ILE A 530 6.03 -1.48 15.84
C ILE A 530 6.15 0.04 15.61
N PRO A 531 6.74 0.53 14.51
CA PRO A 531 6.49 1.88 14.03
C PRO A 531 5.08 1.98 13.41
N THR A 532 4.48 3.18 13.47
CA THR A 532 3.31 3.52 12.64
C THR A 532 3.63 3.23 11.17
N THR A 533 2.63 2.89 10.35
CA THR A 533 2.76 2.55 8.91
C THR A 533 3.56 1.30 8.55
N MET A 534 4.42 0.80 9.43
CA MET A 534 5.31 -0.35 9.22
C MET A 534 6.41 -0.17 8.16
N LEU A 535 6.49 1.00 7.51
CA LEU A 535 7.47 1.32 6.46
C LEU A 535 8.85 1.75 7.01
N SER A 536 9.06 1.68 8.33
CA SER A 536 10.30 2.10 9.01
C SER A 536 11.06 0.92 9.62
N LEU A 537 12.39 0.98 9.60
CA LEU A 537 13.30 0.05 10.28
C LEU A 537 13.68 0.51 11.71
N GLU A 538 12.80 1.32 12.32
CA GLU A 538 12.80 1.72 13.74
C GLU A 538 11.49 1.28 14.39
N CYS A 539 11.43 1.22 15.72
CA CYS A 539 10.24 0.83 16.48
C CYS A 539 9.70 1.98 17.33
N ALA A 540 8.90 2.88 16.74
CA ALA A 540 8.29 4.00 17.45
C ALA A 540 6.96 4.48 16.85
N ASN A 541 5.94 4.60 17.69
CA ASN A 541 4.65 5.23 17.40
C ASN A 541 4.14 5.99 18.63
N GLU A 542 3.14 6.87 18.50
CA GLU A 542 2.59 7.61 19.65
C GLU A 542 1.55 6.80 20.47
N VAL A 543 0.98 5.72 19.95
CA VAL A 543 -0.01 4.87 20.65
C VAL A 543 0.64 4.05 21.77
N TRP A 544 1.75 3.39 21.48
CA TRP A 544 2.47 2.49 22.39
C TRP A 544 3.83 3.05 22.85
N GLY A 545 4.28 4.14 22.22
CA GLY A 545 5.58 4.76 22.47
C GLY A 545 6.70 4.18 21.59
N ARG A 546 7.92 4.58 21.95
CA ARG A 546 9.18 4.12 21.35
C ARG A 546 9.70 2.89 22.08
N SER A 547 10.23 1.92 21.36
CA SER A 547 11.01 0.82 21.94
C SER A 547 12.50 1.05 21.72
N THR A 548 13.32 0.70 22.72
CA THR A 548 14.80 0.82 22.69
C THR A 548 15.46 -0.55 22.58
N ASN A 549 16.65 -0.59 21.99
CA ASN A 549 17.48 -1.78 21.87
C ASN A 549 17.96 -2.25 23.26
N PRO A 550 17.80 -3.53 23.62
CA PRO A 550 18.22 -4.02 24.94
C PRO A 550 19.75 -4.06 25.12
N TRP A 551 20.54 -4.08 24.05
CA TRP A 551 22.00 -3.97 24.12
C TRP A 551 22.48 -2.53 24.41
N LYS A 552 21.72 -1.51 24.00
CA LYS A 552 22.13 -0.11 24.16
C LYS A 552 20.95 0.86 24.14
N VAL A 553 20.72 1.52 25.27
CA VAL A 553 19.75 2.61 25.40
C VAL A 553 20.10 3.75 24.43
N GLY A 554 19.10 4.29 23.74
CA GLY A 554 19.27 5.36 22.74
C GLY A 554 19.38 4.86 21.30
N TYR A 555 19.48 3.54 21.09
CA TYR A 555 19.47 2.90 19.78
C TYR A 555 18.16 2.12 19.58
N GLY A 556 17.65 2.07 18.35
CA GLY A 556 16.45 1.30 18.03
C GLY A 556 16.71 -0.22 17.94
N PRO A 557 15.74 -1.08 18.30
CA PRO A 557 15.85 -2.53 18.13
C PRO A 557 15.68 -2.99 16.65
N GLY A 558 15.83 -2.08 15.69
CA GLY A 558 15.33 -2.23 14.32
C GLY A 558 13.82 -2.03 14.21
N GLY A 559 13.25 -2.43 13.08
CA GLY A 559 11.82 -2.31 12.78
C GLY A 559 11.48 -2.92 11.41
N SER A 560 10.21 -3.10 11.06
CA SER A 560 9.04 -2.74 11.86
C SER A 560 8.70 -3.76 12.95
N SER A 561 9.38 -4.91 13.02
CA SER A 561 9.21 -5.94 14.08
C SER A 561 10.12 -5.73 15.30
N GLY A 562 10.37 -4.46 15.66
CA GLY A 562 11.36 -4.14 16.70
C GLY A 562 10.93 -4.47 18.12
N GLY A 563 9.62 -4.57 18.39
CA GLY A 563 9.09 -5.04 19.68
C GLY A 563 9.41 -6.51 19.94
N GLU A 564 9.10 -7.40 18.99
CA GLU A 564 9.52 -8.81 19.02
C GLU A 564 11.03 -8.90 19.27
N GLY A 565 11.82 -8.13 18.52
CA GLY A 565 13.28 -8.16 18.64
C GLY A 565 13.78 -7.77 20.02
N ALA A 566 13.32 -6.62 20.54
CA ALA A 566 13.66 -6.19 21.90
C ALA A 566 13.26 -7.23 22.97
N LEU A 567 12.11 -7.90 22.80
CA LEU A 567 11.61 -8.93 23.71
C LEU A 567 12.48 -10.22 23.67
N LEU A 568 12.84 -10.69 22.48
CA LEU A 568 13.65 -11.91 22.29
C LEU A 568 15.10 -11.72 22.70
N ALA A 569 15.71 -10.60 22.35
CA ALA A 569 17.08 -10.28 22.78
C ALA A 569 17.18 -10.15 24.30
N TYR A 570 16.18 -9.56 24.98
CA TYR A 570 16.11 -9.53 26.46
C TYR A 570 15.75 -10.91 27.07
N GLY A 571 15.37 -11.91 26.24
CA GLY A 571 14.96 -13.23 26.69
C GLY A 571 13.55 -13.31 27.29
N GLY A 572 12.73 -12.26 27.14
CA GLY A 572 11.34 -12.24 27.59
C GLY A 572 10.40 -13.09 26.74
N SER A 573 10.85 -13.52 25.56
CA SER A 573 10.25 -14.56 24.71
C SER A 573 11.35 -15.51 24.24
N ARG A 574 10.99 -16.74 23.83
CA ARG A 574 11.87 -17.67 23.12
C ARG A 574 11.63 -17.65 21.61
N ILE A 575 10.37 -17.44 21.22
CA ILE A 575 9.86 -17.53 19.85
C ILE A 575 8.71 -16.52 19.64
N GLY A 576 8.70 -15.85 18.50
CA GLY A 576 7.65 -14.89 18.15
C GLY A 576 7.42 -14.77 16.65
N VAL A 577 6.50 -13.90 16.22
CA VAL A 577 6.18 -13.71 14.79
C VAL A 577 6.00 -12.23 14.43
N GLY A 578 6.83 -11.73 13.51
CA GLY A 578 6.93 -10.34 13.05
C GLY A 578 6.21 -10.08 11.71
N THR A 579 6.70 -9.13 10.89
CA THR A 579 6.42 -8.96 9.43
C THR A 579 7.63 -8.42 8.65
N ASP A 580 7.86 -8.90 7.41
CA ASP A 580 8.93 -8.47 6.47
C ASP A 580 8.39 -8.17 5.05
N VAL A 581 8.47 -6.89 4.64
CA VAL A 581 8.20 -6.46 3.25
C VAL A 581 9.44 -5.91 2.54
N ALA A 582 10.42 -5.43 3.31
CA ALA A 582 11.61 -4.74 2.82
C ALA A 582 12.82 -4.92 3.74
N GLY A 583 12.91 -6.04 4.46
CA GLY A 583 13.83 -6.20 5.58
C GLY A 583 13.26 -5.75 6.92
N SER A 584 11.95 -5.54 7.03
CA SER A 584 11.23 -5.12 8.25
C SER A 584 11.32 -6.11 9.43
N VAL A 585 12.11 -7.16 9.20
CA VAL A 585 12.36 -8.30 10.05
C VAL A 585 13.84 -8.63 10.04
N ARG A 586 14.46 -8.73 8.86
CA ARG A 586 15.90 -9.01 8.76
C ARG A 586 16.77 -7.87 9.30
N ALA A 587 16.29 -6.62 9.27
CA ALA A 587 16.92 -5.50 9.96
C ALA A 587 16.78 -5.63 11.50
N PRO A 588 15.59 -5.84 12.10
CA PRO A 588 15.49 -6.32 13.47
C PRO A 588 15.82 -7.83 13.59
N ALA A 589 16.70 -8.39 12.74
CA ALA A 589 17.33 -9.72 12.84
C ALA A 589 18.86 -9.65 12.92
N HIS A 590 19.44 -8.76 12.11
CA HIS A 590 20.69 -8.07 12.43
C HIS A 590 20.68 -7.55 13.87
N ASN A 591 19.47 -7.19 14.35
CA ASN A 591 19.17 -6.88 15.73
C ASN A 591 18.28 -7.95 16.49
N SER A 592 17.69 -9.03 15.87
CA SER A 592 16.86 -10.20 16.43
C SER A 592 16.16 -11.34 15.53
N GLY A 593 15.02 -11.17 14.77
CA GLY A 593 14.24 -12.27 14.07
C GLY A 593 13.13 -11.94 12.98
N SER A 594 12.12 -12.82 12.67
CA SER A 594 11.34 -12.91 11.36
C SER A 594 9.79 -12.58 11.14
N ALA A 595 9.21 -12.75 9.90
CA ALA A 595 8.06 -12.10 9.14
C ALA A 595 6.53 -12.55 9.39
N SER A 596 5.30 -12.05 8.99
CA SER A 596 4.32 -11.52 7.90
C SER A 596 4.39 -10.45 6.78
N SER A 597 3.16 -10.13 6.26
CA SER A 597 2.67 -9.68 4.92
C SER A 597 1.18 -9.24 4.93
N MET A 598 0.62 -8.78 3.79
CA MET A 598 -0.83 -8.52 3.59
C MET A 598 -1.31 -8.76 2.13
N PRO A 599 -2.59 -9.15 1.90
CA PRO A 599 -3.18 -9.34 0.56
C PRO A 599 -3.34 -8.04 -0.26
N GLY A 600 -3.30 -8.16 -1.59
CA GLY A 600 -3.50 -7.06 -2.53
C GLY A 600 -2.23 -6.26 -2.82
N GLN A 601 -1.08 -6.70 -2.31
CA GLN A 601 0.24 -6.11 -2.54
C GLN A 601 1.11 -7.02 -3.44
N GLU A 602 0.48 -7.66 -4.42
CA GLU A 602 1.08 -8.70 -5.29
C GLU A 602 2.37 -8.26 -6.01
N GLY A 603 2.65 -6.95 -6.07
CA GLY A 603 3.88 -6.35 -6.61
C GLY A 603 5.15 -6.63 -5.79
N VAL A 604 5.07 -6.64 -4.47
CA VAL A 604 6.14 -7.16 -3.60
C VAL A 604 5.47 -7.97 -2.49
N PRO A 605 5.52 -9.32 -2.55
CA PRO A 605 5.03 -10.13 -1.47
C PRO A 605 5.90 -9.92 -0.22
N ALA A 606 5.25 -10.15 0.90
CA ALA A 606 5.86 -10.30 2.21
C ALA A 606 5.48 -11.71 2.72
N THR A 607 6.05 -12.21 3.82
CA THR A 607 5.99 -13.67 4.16
C THR A 607 5.81 -13.93 5.66
N HIS A 608 5.26 -15.07 6.16
CA HIS A 608 5.26 -15.42 7.61
C HIS A 608 6.54 -16.18 7.95
N SER A 609 7.20 -15.82 9.04
CA SER A 609 8.41 -16.49 9.51
C SER A 609 8.67 -16.22 11.00
N PRO A 610 9.10 -17.22 11.79
CA PRO A 610 9.38 -17.08 13.21
C PRO A 610 10.62 -16.24 13.57
N MET A 611 10.57 -15.60 14.74
CA MET A 611 11.65 -14.85 15.39
C MET A 611 12.15 -15.66 16.60
N ALA A 612 13.40 -16.11 16.64
CA ALA A 612 13.88 -17.02 17.70
C ALA A 612 15.19 -16.55 18.36
N ARG A 613 15.45 -17.00 19.61
CA ARG A 613 16.75 -16.77 20.29
C ARG A 613 17.87 -17.70 19.82
N THR A 614 17.53 -18.88 19.28
CA THR A 614 18.50 -19.86 18.78
C THR A 614 18.03 -20.46 17.46
N LEU A 615 18.94 -21.12 16.74
CA LEU A 615 18.65 -21.76 15.47
C LEU A 615 17.87 -23.08 15.62
N GLU A 616 18.07 -23.79 16.74
CA GLU A 616 17.29 -24.98 17.13
C GLU A 616 15.82 -24.61 17.36
N ASP A 617 15.57 -23.56 18.16
CA ASP A 617 14.22 -23.06 18.45
C ASP A 617 13.49 -22.61 17.17
N LEU A 618 14.24 -22.01 16.24
CA LEU A 618 13.72 -21.54 14.94
C LEU A 618 13.30 -22.71 14.04
N GLU A 619 14.11 -23.77 13.99
CA GLU A 619 13.86 -24.97 13.20
C GLU A 619 12.69 -25.78 13.77
N TYR A 620 12.68 -25.98 15.09
CA TYR A 620 11.65 -26.73 15.77
C TYR A 620 10.27 -26.10 15.56
N PHE A 621 10.17 -24.77 15.71
CA PHE A 621 8.91 -24.06 15.47
C PHE A 621 8.48 -24.12 13.99
N TRP A 622 9.41 -23.99 13.04
CA TRP A 622 9.07 -24.15 11.62
C TRP A 622 8.54 -25.56 11.30
N LYS A 623 9.23 -26.62 11.76
CA LYS A 623 8.79 -28.01 11.61
C LYS A 623 7.38 -28.19 12.17
N ALA A 624 7.15 -27.75 13.42
CA ALA A 624 5.85 -27.82 14.08
C ALA A 624 4.71 -27.04 13.36
N VAL A 625 5.02 -25.88 12.76
CA VAL A 625 4.04 -25.13 11.94
C VAL A 625 3.72 -25.87 10.64
N MET A 626 4.71 -26.46 9.97
CA MET A 626 4.49 -27.19 8.72
C MET A 626 3.79 -28.54 8.93
N GLU A 627 4.03 -29.23 10.06
CA GLU A 627 3.27 -30.40 10.50
C GLU A 627 1.77 -30.09 10.67
N MET A 628 1.44 -28.86 11.11
CA MET A 628 0.08 -28.35 11.22
C MET A 628 -0.52 -27.89 9.88
N LYS A 629 0.16 -28.12 8.76
CA LYS A 629 -0.34 -27.92 7.39
C LYS A 629 -0.98 -26.53 7.16
N PRO A 630 -0.19 -25.44 7.06
CA PRO A 630 -0.74 -24.08 7.04
C PRO A 630 -1.71 -23.76 5.89
N TRP A 631 -1.69 -24.54 4.80
CA TRP A 631 -2.67 -24.46 3.71
C TRP A 631 -4.10 -24.91 4.08
N GLU A 632 -4.28 -25.69 5.16
CA GLU A 632 -5.61 -26.00 5.73
C GLU A 632 -6.17 -24.81 6.54
N TYR A 633 -5.35 -23.80 6.85
CA TYR A 633 -5.71 -22.58 7.57
C TYR A 633 -5.77 -21.32 6.68
N ASP A 634 -4.96 -21.26 5.62
CA ASP A 634 -4.93 -20.17 4.65
C ASP A 634 -4.73 -20.71 3.23
N HIS A 635 -5.78 -20.59 2.41
CA HIS A 635 -5.83 -21.03 1.01
C HIS A 635 -4.82 -20.35 0.06
N SER A 636 -4.11 -19.30 0.50
CA SER A 636 -3.01 -18.69 -0.25
C SER A 636 -1.66 -19.40 -0.06
N VAL A 637 -1.55 -20.29 0.94
CA VAL A 637 -0.31 -21.02 1.26
C VAL A 637 -0.14 -22.24 0.35
N LEU A 638 1.08 -22.44 -0.16
CA LEU A 638 1.40 -23.59 -1.01
C LEU A 638 1.42 -24.90 -0.22
N HIS A 639 0.92 -25.98 -0.83
CA HIS A 639 0.85 -27.32 -0.24
C HIS A 639 2.23 -28.02 -0.26
N ILE A 640 3.19 -27.49 0.51
CA ILE A 640 4.57 -27.97 0.59
C ILE A 640 4.84 -28.39 2.04
N PRO A 641 5.00 -29.69 2.35
CA PRO A 641 5.41 -30.12 3.68
C PRO A 641 6.87 -29.78 3.95
N TRP A 642 7.29 -29.82 5.22
CA TRP A 642 8.71 -29.75 5.57
C TRP A 642 9.51 -30.87 4.90
N ARG A 643 10.70 -30.56 4.39
CA ARG A 643 11.59 -31.52 3.71
C ARG A 643 12.92 -31.66 4.46
N GLU A 644 13.42 -32.89 4.52
CA GLU A 644 14.82 -33.12 4.90
C GLU A 644 15.76 -32.68 3.76
N VAL A 645 16.89 -32.07 4.11
CA VAL A 645 17.81 -31.45 3.15
C VAL A 645 19.12 -32.22 3.10
N THR A 646 19.47 -32.70 1.90
CA THR A 646 20.80 -33.25 1.60
C THR A 646 21.62 -32.19 0.88
N LEU A 647 22.69 -31.71 1.51
CA LEU A 647 23.66 -30.82 0.86
C LEU A 647 24.69 -31.64 0.06
N PRO A 648 25.40 -31.05 -0.92
CA PRO A 648 26.41 -31.76 -1.70
C PRO A 648 27.55 -32.33 -0.85
N GLU A 649 27.66 -33.66 -0.78
CA GLU A 649 28.76 -34.37 -0.10
C GLU A 649 29.98 -34.57 -1.01
N ASN A 650 29.78 -34.59 -2.33
CA ASN A 650 30.81 -34.91 -3.33
C ASN A 650 31.65 -33.72 -3.80
N ARG A 651 31.40 -32.52 -3.26
CA ARG A 651 32.15 -31.29 -3.53
C ARG A 651 32.05 -30.32 -2.34
N PRO A 652 32.96 -29.33 -2.22
CA PRO A 652 32.75 -28.18 -1.35
C PRO A 652 31.38 -27.50 -1.57
N ILE A 653 30.76 -27.06 -0.47
CA ILE A 653 29.62 -26.13 -0.50
C ILE A 653 30.09 -24.79 -1.08
N ARG A 654 29.30 -24.22 -1.99
CA ARG A 654 29.57 -22.98 -2.72
C ARG A 654 28.81 -21.80 -2.12
N TRP A 655 29.54 -20.74 -1.80
CA TRP A 655 29.03 -19.52 -1.18
C TRP A 655 29.34 -18.31 -2.07
N GLY A 656 28.31 -17.73 -2.67
CA GLY A 656 28.43 -16.48 -3.42
C GLY A 656 28.37 -15.28 -2.48
N VAL A 657 29.29 -14.32 -2.58
CA VAL A 657 29.32 -13.15 -1.68
C VAL A 657 28.93 -11.86 -2.39
N ILE A 658 27.98 -11.11 -1.82
CA ILE A 658 27.61 -9.74 -2.25
C ILE A 658 28.11 -8.75 -1.20
N TRP A 659 29.17 -8.00 -1.51
CA TRP A 659 29.83 -7.07 -0.59
C TRP A 659 29.23 -5.65 -0.54
N ASP A 660 28.37 -5.29 -1.49
CA ASP A 660 27.82 -3.94 -1.66
C ASP A 660 26.52 -4.03 -2.49
N ASP A 661 25.47 -3.29 -2.11
CA ASP A 661 24.24 -3.19 -2.91
C ASP A 661 24.33 -2.10 -4.00
N GLY A 662 25.42 -1.33 -4.03
CA GLY A 662 25.62 -0.20 -4.93
C GLY A 662 24.89 1.08 -4.49
N VAL A 663 24.25 1.06 -3.32
CA VAL A 663 23.44 2.16 -2.76
C VAL A 663 24.05 2.66 -1.46
N VAL A 664 24.41 1.78 -0.53
CA VAL A 664 25.08 2.12 0.74
C VAL A 664 26.09 1.02 1.07
N ALA A 665 27.39 1.33 1.03
CA ALA A 665 28.44 0.37 1.33
C ALA A 665 28.32 -0.10 2.80
N PRO A 666 28.61 -1.37 3.13
CA PRO A 666 28.56 -1.81 4.53
C PRO A 666 29.63 -1.11 5.35
N SER A 667 29.22 -0.63 6.53
CA SER A 667 30.12 -0.05 7.53
C SER A 667 31.25 -1.02 7.90
N PRO A 668 32.39 -0.52 8.43
CA PRO A 668 33.51 -1.36 8.85
C PRO A 668 33.06 -2.55 9.71
N ALA A 669 32.16 -2.34 10.68
CA ALA A 669 31.58 -3.40 11.51
C ALA A 669 30.82 -4.47 10.69
N CYS A 670 29.90 -4.06 9.81
CA CYS A 670 29.12 -4.99 8.97
C CYS A 670 30.00 -5.71 7.95
N ARG A 671 30.98 -5.02 7.36
CA ARG A 671 31.98 -5.61 6.45
C ARG A 671 32.90 -6.60 7.18
N ARG A 672 33.32 -6.31 8.41
CA ARG A 672 34.11 -7.23 9.26
C ARG A 672 33.30 -8.47 9.62
N ALA A 673 32.04 -8.33 10.00
CA ALA A 673 31.16 -9.47 10.30
C ALA A 673 31.03 -10.42 9.09
N LEU A 674 30.78 -9.86 7.89
CA LEU A 674 30.74 -10.65 6.64
C LEU A 674 32.09 -11.32 6.37
N LYS A 675 33.21 -10.60 6.54
CA LYS A 675 34.56 -11.15 6.34
C LYS A 675 34.90 -12.29 7.30
N MET A 676 34.51 -12.19 8.58
CA MET A 676 34.72 -13.27 9.56
C MET A 676 34.05 -14.57 9.09
N VAL A 677 32.84 -14.50 8.53
CA VAL A 677 32.13 -15.66 7.96
C VAL A 677 32.84 -16.19 6.71
N THR A 678 33.23 -15.34 5.76
CA THR A 678 33.92 -15.79 4.53
C THR A 678 35.28 -16.43 4.83
N ASP A 679 36.03 -15.87 5.79
CA ASP A 679 37.34 -16.38 6.21
C ASP A 679 37.20 -17.77 6.87
N VAL A 680 36.22 -17.93 7.77
CA VAL A 680 35.94 -19.19 8.47
C VAL A 680 35.46 -20.27 7.48
N LEU A 681 34.58 -19.94 6.53
CA LEU A 681 34.13 -20.88 5.51
C LEU A 681 35.30 -21.34 4.62
N THR A 682 36.10 -20.40 4.12
CA THR A 682 37.27 -20.69 3.27
C THR A 682 38.30 -21.56 4.00
N LYS A 683 38.58 -21.26 5.28
CA LYS A 683 39.52 -22.02 6.12
C LYS A 683 39.08 -23.48 6.32
N ASN A 684 37.79 -23.76 6.30
CA ASN A 684 37.22 -25.11 6.43
C ASN A 684 36.94 -25.78 5.06
N GLY A 685 37.55 -25.29 3.98
CA GLY A 685 37.52 -25.94 2.67
C GLY A 685 36.25 -25.70 1.85
N HIS A 686 35.38 -24.75 2.25
CA HIS A 686 34.25 -24.33 1.43
C HIS A 686 34.69 -23.39 0.30
N GLU A 687 33.95 -23.42 -0.82
CA GLU A 687 34.24 -22.62 -2.01
C GLU A 687 33.52 -21.27 -1.91
N VAL A 688 34.24 -20.23 -1.47
CA VAL A 688 33.69 -18.88 -1.25
C VAL A 688 34.17 -17.93 -2.36
N VAL A 689 33.25 -17.31 -3.09
CA VAL A 689 33.57 -16.47 -4.26
C VAL A 689 32.69 -15.22 -4.32
N ASP A 690 33.30 -14.08 -4.64
CA ASP A 690 32.60 -12.82 -4.89
C ASP A 690 31.74 -12.91 -6.16
N ILE A 691 30.45 -12.60 -6.06
CA ILE A 691 29.51 -12.66 -7.20
C ILE A 691 29.09 -11.28 -7.68
N SER A 692 28.90 -11.14 -8.99
CA SER A 692 28.36 -9.94 -9.64
C SER A 692 26.94 -10.20 -10.15
N PRO A 693 25.91 -10.05 -9.30
CA PRO A 693 24.52 -10.29 -9.69
C PRO A 693 23.93 -9.14 -10.52
N PRO A 694 22.73 -9.32 -11.11
CA PRO A 694 21.92 -8.19 -11.58
C PRO A 694 21.78 -7.11 -10.52
N SER A 695 21.75 -5.84 -10.94
CA SER A 695 21.92 -4.67 -10.04
C SER A 695 20.94 -4.66 -8.86
N PRO A 696 21.43 -4.71 -7.59
CA PRO A 696 20.58 -4.57 -6.42
C PRO A 696 19.89 -3.20 -6.34
N PHE A 697 20.50 -2.13 -6.87
CA PHE A 697 19.81 -0.84 -7.05
C PHE A 697 18.62 -0.94 -8.02
N GLN A 698 18.69 -1.73 -9.08
CA GLN A 698 17.52 -1.99 -9.95
C GLN A 698 16.41 -2.70 -9.16
N ALA A 699 16.74 -3.63 -8.25
CA ALA A 699 15.76 -4.23 -7.37
C ALA A 699 15.13 -3.21 -6.42
N LEU A 700 15.93 -2.41 -5.70
CA LEU A 700 15.44 -1.32 -4.83
C LEU A 700 14.51 -0.38 -5.59
N HIS A 701 14.91 0.06 -6.78
CA HIS A 701 14.15 0.99 -7.63
C HIS A 701 12.80 0.42 -8.12
N LEU A 702 12.75 -0.87 -8.49
CA LEU A 702 11.49 -1.54 -8.86
C LEU A 702 10.60 -1.78 -7.63
N ALA A 703 11.18 -2.28 -6.54
CA ALA A 703 10.47 -2.62 -5.31
C ALA A 703 9.84 -1.39 -4.65
N SER A 704 10.56 -0.26 -4.57
CA SER A 704 10.01 1.01 -4.05
C SER A 704 8.81 1.52 -4.86
N GLN A 705 8.81 1.34 -6.19
CA GLN A 705 7.68 1.75 -7.04
C GLN A 705 6.47 0.81 -6.89
N LEU A 706 6.70 -0.48 -6.69
CA LEU A 706 5.63 -1.48 -6.50
C LEU A 706 5.00 -1.38 -5.10
N LEU A 707 5.80 -1.05 -4.07
CA LEU A 707 5.34 -0.85 -2.69
C LEU A 707 4.60 0.48 -2.50
N ILE A 708 5.05 1.56 -3.15
CA ILE A 708 4.48 2.91 -3.05
C ILE A 708 3.68 3.27 -4.32
N ALA A 709 3.07 2.28 -4.97
CA ALA A 709 2.41 2.43 -6.26
C ALA A 709 1.21 3.40 -6.26
N ASP A 710 0.56 3.61 -5.11
CA ASP A 710 -0.52 4.59 -4.95
C ASP A 710 -0.03 5.98 -4.48
N GLY A 711 1.29 6.22 -4.48
CA GLY A 711 1.89 7.43 -3.92
C GLY A 711 1.91 7.46 -2.38
N GLY A 712 1.73 6.31 -1.72
CA GLY A 712 1.70 6.19 -0.26
C GLY A 712 0.34 6.56 0.35
N GLU A 713 -0.73 6.61 -0.43
CA GLU A 713 -2.05 7.06 0.03
C GLU A 713 -2.68 6.09 1.05
N THR A 714 -2.44 4.79 0.88
CA THR A 714 -2.87 3.71 1.79
C THR A 714 -2.18 3.83 3.14
N ALA A 715 -0.84 3.93 3.14
CA ALA A 715 -0.04 4.09 4.36
C ALA A 715 -0.29 5.45 5.05
N SER A 716 -0.68 6.49 4.30
CA SER A 716 -1.04 7.80 4.86
C SER A 716 -2.52 7.96 5.22
N ARG A 717 -3.38 6.96 4.94
CA ARG A 717 -4.84 7.05 5.14
C ARG A 717 -5.26 7.21 6.60
N HIS A 718 -4.55 6.58 7.53
CA HIS A 718 -4.89 6.57 8.96
C HIS A 718 -4.02 7.54 9.80
N LEU A 719 -3.35 8.48 9.13
CA LEU A 719 -2.57 9.56 9.73
C LEU A 719 -3.48 10.73 10.18
N LYS A 720 -3.14 11.38 11.31
CA LYS A 720 -3.90 12.51 11.93
C LYS A 720 -4.15 13.69 10.96
N THR A 721 -3.28 13.83 9.97
CA THR A 721 -3.02 15.01 9.14
C THR A 721 -2.64 14.56 7.73
N ARG A 722 -3.34 15.07 6.72
CA ARG A 722 -3.09 14.82 5.29
C ARG A 722 -2.65 16.10 4.57
N GLY A 723 -2.04 15.93 3.39
CA GLY A 723 -1.78 17.01 2.45
C GLY A 723 -0.80 18.07 2.95
N TYR A 724 -1.23 19.33 2.89
CA TYR A 724 -0.40 20.54 3.00
C TYR A 724 0.61 20.57 4.18
N TRP A 725 0.28 19.99 5.34
CA TRP A 725 1.15 20.02 6.51
C TRP A 725 2.26 18.95 6.52
N LEU A 726 2.13 17.88 5.73
CA LEU A 726 3.24 16.98 5.42
C LEU A 726 4.26 17.68 4.50
N LEU A 727 3.78 18.54 3.60
CA LEU A 727 4.66 19.40 2.80
C LEU A 727 5.42 20.39 3.70
N TRP A 728 4.77 20.99 4.69
CA TRP A 728 5.41 21.98 5.57
C TRP A 728 6.42 21.37 6.56
N SER A 729 6.05 20.28 7.27
CA SER A 729 6.96 19.60 8.22
C SER A 729 8.12 18.91 7.52
N GLY A 730 7.89 18.31 6.35
CA GLY A 730 8.93 17.76 5.50
C GLY A 730 9.86 18.81 4.91
N LEU A 731 9.33 19.96 4.47
CA LEU A 731 10.13 21.09 4.00
C LEU A 731 11.05 21.62 5.10
N LEU A 732 10.57 21.75 6.34
CA LEU A 732 11.41 22.17 7.47
C LEU A 732 12.56 21.18 7.71
N SER A 733 12.28 19.88 7.81
CA SER A 733 13.34 18.86 7.96
C SER A 733 14.30 18.81 6.78
N TRP A 734 13.85 19.10 5.56
CA TRP A 734 14.70 19.13 4.37
C TRP A 734 15.58 20.39 4.29
N LEU A 735 15.07 21.53 4.78
CA LEU A 735 15.83 22.78 4.89
C LEU A 735 16.92 22.72 5.96
N ASP A 736 16.67 22.04 7.09
CA ASP A 736 17.67 21.84 8.15
C ASP A 736 18.82 20.92 7.71
N ASP A 737 18.57 19.97 6.81
CA ASP A 737 19.54 19.00 6.30
C ASP A 737 20.29 19.45 5.02
N GLY A 738 20.04 20.69 4.52
CA GLY A 738 20.49 21.17 3.21
C GLY A 738 21.56 22.29 3.21
N LEU A 739 22.36 22.37 2.13
CA LEU A 739 23.41 23.39 1.94
C LEU A 739 22.87 24.85 1.91
N LEU A 740 21.54 25.02 1.80
CA LEU A 740 20.85 26.31 1.79
C LEU A 740 20.52 26.87 3.20
N GLY A 741 21.00 26.24 4.27
CA GLY A 741 20.78 26.69 5.66
C GLY A 741 21.17 28.16 5.93
N GLY A 742 22.07 28.74 5.13
CA GLY A 742 22.37 30.17 5.13
C GLY A 742 21.16 31.06 4.79
N ILE A 743 20.39 30.68 3.76
CA ILE A 743 19.19 31.39 3.28
C ILE A 743 17.95 31.00 4.10
N ALA A 744 17.88 29.75 4.57
CA ALA A 744 16.77 29.25 5.39
C ALA A 744 16.52 30.10 6.66
N ARG A 745 17.57 30.67 7.26
CA ARG A 745 17.45 31.59 8.41
C ARG A 745 16.58 32.82 8.13
N GLY A 746 16.58 33.35 6.91
CA GLY A 746 15.66 34.43 6.50
C GLY A 746 14.20 33.98 6.37
N PHE A 747 13.96 32.75 5.91
CA PHE A 747 12.62 32.17 5.86
C PHE A 747 12.08 31.79 7.25
N GLY A 748 12.94 31.40 8.20
CA GLY A 748 12.57 31.24 9.60
C GLY A 748 12.01 32.53 10.22
N THR A 749 12.58 33.70 9.85
CA THR A 749 12.01 35.01 10.22
C THR A 749 10.61 35.23 9.63
N ILE A 750 10.40 34.86 8.36
CA ILE A 750 9.10 34.96 7.69
C ILE A 750 8.06 34.03 8.35
N ALA A 751 8.43 32.79 8.68
CA ALA A 751 7.55 31.86 9.41
C ALA A 751 7.17 32.40 10.81
N SER A 752 8.13 32.99 11.53
CA SER A 752 7.87 33.67 12.81
C SER A 752 6.91 34.85 12.68
N ILE A 753 7.01 35.62 11.59
CA ILE A 753 6.11 36.73 11.28
C ILE A 753 4.70 36.20 10.93
N LEU A 754 4.59 35.16 10.11
CA LEU A 754 3.29 34.60 9.71
C LEU A 754 2.53 33.98 10.90
N LEU A 755 3.22 33.27 11.80
CA LEU A 755 2.63 32.78 13.05
C LEU A 755 2.22 33.91 14.03
N LYS A 756 2.80 35.12 13.91
CA LYS A 756 2.32 36.31 14.64
C LYS A 756 1.10 36.93 13.96
N VAL A 757 1.06 36.98 12.63
CA VAL A 757 -0.03 37.57 11.84
C VAL A 757 -1.29 36.70 11.84
N SER A 758 -1.17 35.38 11.91
CA SER A 758 -2.31 34.43 11.88
C SER A 758 -3.10 34.30 13.18
N GLY A 759 -2.78 35.07 14.24
CA GLY A 759 -3.48 35.05 15.53
C GLY A 759 -3.34 33.76 16.36
N THR A 760 -2.76 32.69 15.80
CA THR A 760 -2.59 31.36 16.42
C THR A 760 -1.81 31.39 17.73
N ASN A 761 -0.88 32.34 17.89
CA ASN A 761 -0.17 32.57 19.17
C ASN A 761 -1.11 32.97 20.32
N SER A 762 -2.24 33.63 20.05
CA SER A 762 -3.23 33.98 21.08
C SER A 762 -4.00 32.74 21.55
N LEU A 763 -4.36 31.84 20.62
CA LEU A 763 -5.02 30.57 20.94
C LEU A 763 -4.09 29.64 21.76
N MET A 764 -2.81 29.58 21.41
CA MET A 764 -1.79 28.83 22.17
C MET A 764 -1.66 29.33 23.62
N ARG A 765 -1.69 30.66 23.84
CA ARG A 765 -1.71 31.23 25.20
C ARG A 765 -3.01 30.90 25.95
N LEU A 766 -4.16 30.99 25.28
CA LEU A 766 -5.47 30.64 25.84
C LEU A 766 -5.54 29.18 26.31
N LEU A 767 -4.80 28.28 25.64
CA LEU A 767 -4.73 26.84 25.93
C LEU A 767 -3.49 26.44 26.77
N GLY A 768 -2.68 27.40 27.25
CA GLY A 768 -1.52 27.14 28.10
C GLY A 768 -0.33 26.43 27.41
N LEU A 769 -0.32 26.34 26.08
CA LEU A 769 0.69 25.60 25.32
C LEU A 769 1.91 26.48 25.01
N LYS A 770 3.10 26.08 25.49
CA LYS A 770 4.38 26.67 25.09
C LYS A 770 4.67 26.34 23.63
N SER A 771 5.25 27.27 22.88
CA SER A 771 5.55 27.11 21.44
C SER A 771 6.63 26.07 21.13
N THR A 772 7.48 25.71 22.08
CA THR A 772 8.56 24.74 21.93
C THR A 772 8.55 23.74 23.07
N VAL A 773 8.76 22.45 22.77
CA VAL A 773 8.87 21.37 23.76
C VAL A 773 10.23 20.70 23.61
N ARG A 774 10.95 20.54 24.73
CA ARG A 774 12.14 19.68 24.78
C ARG A 774 11.70 18.21 24.73
N ILE A 775 12.39 17.43 23.92
CA ILE A 775 12.37 15.97 23.88
C ILE A 775 13.80 15.51 24.15
N ASP A 776 13.99 14.30 24.66
CA ASP A 776 15.31 13.75 24.95
C ASP A 776 16.19 13.76 23.69
N GLY A 777 17.23 14.59 23.69
CA GLY A 777 18.13 14.82 22.55
C GLY A 777 17.83 16.04 21.67
N GLY A 778 16.71 16.77 21.82
CA GLY A 778 16.45 17.94 20.97
C GLY A 778 15.22 18.80 21.29
N THR A 779 15.17 20.00 20.71
CA THR A 779 13.99 20.89 20.75
C THR A 779 13.23 20.83 19.44
N THR A 780 11.98 20.35 19.48
CA THR A 780 11.07 20.35 18.34
C THR A 780 9.96 21.38 18.52
N ASP A 781 9.58 22.04 17.42
CA ASP A 781 8.38 22.89 17.39
C ASP A 781 7.08 22.07 17.60
N VAL A 782 6.09 22.68 18.23
CA VAL A 782 4.82 22.02 18.56
C VAL A 782 4.02 21.64 17.31
N TRP A 783 4.09 22.41 16.22
CA TRP A 783 3.37 22.06 14.99
C TRP A 783 3.96 20.81 14.32
N THR A 784 5.28 20.61 14.41
CA THR A 784 5.92 19.35 13.96
C THR A 784 5.35 18.14 14.73
N LYS A 785 5.15 18.26 16.05
CA LYS A 785 4.56 17.20 16.89
C LYS A 785 3.05 17.00 16.67
N ILE A 786 2.32 18.04 16.28
CA ILE A 786 0.90 17.95 15.91
C ILE A 786 0.72 17.23 14.55
N THR A 787 1.64 17.43 13.60
CA THR A 787 1.49 17.04 12.18
C THR A 787 2.11 15.69 11.79
N VAL A 788 2.97 15.10 12.63
CA VAL A 788 3.69 13.84 12.37
C VAL A 788 3.18 12.69 13.25
N ASN A 789 3.16 11.47 12.70
CA ASN A 789 2.68 10.24 13.39
C ASN A 789 3.62 9.05 13.20
N ASP A 790 4.38 9.03 12.09
CA ASP A 790 5.51 8.15 11.84
C ASP A 790 6.78 9.01 11.80
N PRO A 791 7.64 8.97 12.83
CA PRO A 791 8.85 9.78 12.86
C PRO A 791 9.96 9.26 11.93
N GLY A 792 9.90 8.00 11.48
CA GLY A 792 10.85 7.44 10.52
C GLY A 792 10.54 7.85 9.09
N MET A 793 9.26 7.98 8.74
CA MET A 793 8.83 8.24 7.35
C MET A 793 8.52 9.71 7.01
N ILE A 794 8.94 10.68 7.85
CA ILE A 794 8.68 12.13 7.62
C ILE A 794 9.17 12.55 6.23
N GLN A 795 10.46 12.32 5.92
CA GLN A 795 11.03 12.62 4.61
C GLN A 795 10.40 11.77 3.49
N GLY A 796 9.97 10.55 3.78
CA GLY A 796 9.28 9.66 2.84
C GLY A 796 7.96 10.25 2.37
N PHE A 797 7.00 10.47 3.29
CA PHE A 797 5.70 11.04 2.97
C PHE A 797 5.77 12.45 2.38
N PHE A 798 6.76 13.26 2.80
CA PHE A 798 7.05 14.54 2.15
C PHE A 798 7.38 14.36 0.66
N LEU A 799 8.37 13.53 0.35
CA LEU A 799 8.80 13.30 -1.03
C LEU A 799 7.71 12.60 -1.84
N PHE A 800 6.93 11.68 -1.26
CA PHE A 800 5.78 11.06 -1.94
C PHE A 800 4.73 12.12 -2.35
N ALA A 801 4.42 13.07 -1.47
CA ALA A 801 3.44 14.14 -1.70
C ALA A 801 3.89 15.24 -2.69
N LEU A 802 5.19 15.35 -3.03
CA LEU A 802 5.65 16.38 -3.97
C LEU A 802 5.06 16.18 -5.40
N PRO A 803 4.60 17.26 -6.06
CA PRO A 803 4.15 17.21 -7.46
C PRO A 803 5.24 16.69 -8.41
N ARG A 804 4.83 15.98 -9.49
CA ARG A 804 5.78 15.38 -10.47
C ARG A 804 6.81 16.39 -10.99
N PHE A 805 6.41 17.63 -11.33
CA PHE A 805 7.35 18.64 -11.82
C PHE A 805 8.43 19.04 -10.79
N VAL A 806 8.09 19.12 -9.50
CA VAL A 806 9.05 19.42 -8.42
C VAL A 806 10.03 18.26 -8.20
N LYS A 807 9.56 17.01 -8.35
CA LYS A 807 10.43 15.83 -8.35
C LYS A 807 11.40 15.86 -9.51
N TYR A 808 10.95 16.20 -10.72
CA TYR A 808 11.83 16.29 -11.89
C TYR A 808 12.87 17.41 -11.78
N THR A 809 12.52 18.60 -11.29
CA THR A 809 13.51 19.69 -11.12
C THR A 809 14.52 19.39 -10.01
N TYR A 810 14.09 18.83 -8.88
CA TYR A 810 15.00 18.42 -7.81
C TYR A 810 15.88 17.22 -8.22
N ALA A 811 15.35 16.27 -9.02
CA ALA A 811 16.14 15.19 -9.60
C ALA A 811 17.17 15.69 -10.64
N LEU A 812 16.82 16.67 -11.47
CA LEU A 812 17.78 17.31 -12.38
C LEU A 812 18.90 18.00 -11.60
N TRP A 813 18.59 18.68 -10.50
CA TRP A 813 19.60 19.24 -9.60
C TRP A 813 20.49 18.15 -8.98
N LEU A 814 19.93 17.04 -8.49
CA LEU A 814 20.69 15.91 -7.97
C LEU A 814 21.66 15.33 -9.03
N ARG A 815 21.24 15.21 -10.29
CA ARG A 815 22.09 14.77 -11.42
C ARG A 815 23.24 15.72 -11.70
N ILE A 816 23.01 17.05 -11.65
CA ILE A 816 24.07 18.06 -11.78
C ILE A 816 25.13 17.92 -10.68
N TRP A 817 24.74 17.45 -9.49
CA TRP A 817 25.65 17.12 -8.37
C TRP A 817 26.12 15.65 -8.36
N GLY A 818 25.89 14.89 -9.44
CA GLY A 818 26.37 13.51 -9.61
C GLY A 818 25.56 12.41 -8.91
N ASP A 819 24.44 12.74 -8.26
CA ASP A 819 23.62 11.80 -7.49
C ASP A 819 22.47 11.20 -8.32
N GLU A 820 22.83 10.38 -9.31
CA GLU A 820 21.87 9.66 -10.16
C GLU A 820 21.02 8.66 -9.35
N THR A 821 21.59 8.06 -8.31
CA THR A 821 20.90 7.10 -7.42
C THR A 821 19.69 7.74 -6.72
N SER A 822 19.88 8.88 -6.06
CA SER A 822 18.78 9.61 -5.43
C SER A 822 17.85 10.25 -6.46
N ALA A 823 18.38 10.75 -7.59
CA ALA A 823 17.59 11.37 -8.64
C ALA A 823 16.59 10.38 -9.28
N THR A 824 17.06 9.19 -9.63
CA THR A 824 16.23 8.11 -10.19
C THR A 824 15.12 7.72 -9.21
N LEU A 825 15.49 7.40 -7.95
CA LEU A 825 14.51 7.02 -6.92
C LEU A 825 13.48 8.13 -6.67
N LEU A 826 13.90 9.40 -6.60
CA LEU A 826 13.00 10.54 -6.43
C LEU A 826 11.98 10.67 -7.57
N THR A 827 12.40 10.49 -8.83
CA THR A 827 11.46 10.55 -9.97
C THR A 827 10.49 9.36 -10.01
N SER A 828 10.85 8.23 -9.40
CA SER A 828 10.06 7.01 -9.43
C SER A 828 8.93 6.99 -8.40
N LEU A 829 9.11 7.68 -7.27
CA LEU A 829 8.17 7.73 -6.13
C LEU A 829 6.93 8.60 -6.42
N THR A 830 6.09 8.11 -7.32
CA THR A 830 4.81 8.73 -7.73
C THR A 830 3.70 7.68 -7.72
N HIS A 831 2.46 8.13 -7.58
CA HIS A 831 1.29 7.34 -7.95
C HIS A 831 1.46 6.79 -9.38
N LYS A 832 0.99 5.55 -9.62
CA LYS A 832 1.03 4.81 -10.88
C LYS A 832 -0.38 4.55 -11.41
N THR A 833 -0.56 4.58 -12.74
CA THR A 833 -1.74 3.98 -13.39
C THR A 833 -1.67 2.45 -13.37
N ILE A 834 -2.75 1.75 -13.74
CA ILE A 834 -2.71 0.29 -13.86
C ILE A 834 -1.77 -0.19 -14.98
N PRO A 835 -1.74 0.44 -16.17
CA PRO A 835 -0.70 0.17 -17.17
C PRO A 835 0.73 0.41 -16.64
N GLU A 836 0.99 1.52 -15.92
CA GLU A 836 2.31 1.76 -15.28
C GLU A 836 2.64 0.64 -14.26
N TYR A 837 1.65 0.19 -13.48
CA TYR A 837 1.84 -0.89 -12.49
C TYR A 837 2.08 -2.26 -13.13
N TRP A 838 1.30 -2.65 -14.14
CA TRP A 838 1.52 -3.90 -14.88
C TRP A 838 2.85 -3.90 -15.65
N ALA A 839 3.28 -2.75 -16.18
CA ALA A 839 4.62 -2.60 -16.73
C ALA A 839 5.72 -2.79 -15.68
N LEU A 840 5.51 -2.38 -14.41
CA LEU A 840 6.43 -2.65 -13.31
C LEU A 840 6.42 -4.13 -12.88
N ILE A 841 5.27 -4.82 -12.92
CA ILE A 841 5.19 -6.28 -12.71
C ILE A 841 5.98 -7.02 -13.81
N SER A 842 5.82 -6.64 -15.08
CA SER A 842 6.58 -7.22 -16.19
C SER A 842 8.09 -6.99 -16.03
N GLN A 843 8.51 -5.78 -15.63
CA GLN A 843 9.91 -5.47 -15.32
C GLN A 843 10.45 -6.28 -14.12
N ARG A 844 9.63 -6.54 -13.11
CA ARG A 844 9.98 -7.42 -11.97
C ARG A 844 10.20 -8.85 -12.44
N GLU A 845 9.30 -9.43 -13.23
CA GLU A 845 9.50 -10.80 -13.74
C GLU A 845 10.71 -10.89 -14.67
N ALA A 846 10.96 -9.88 -15.50
CA ALA A 846 12.18 -9.79 -16.28
C ALA A 846 13.44 -9.70 -15.40
N TYR A 847 13.39 -9.01 -14.25
CA TYR A 847 14.48 -8.96 -13.26
C TYR A 847 14.68 -10.33 -12.58
N ARG A 848 13.61 -10.96 -12.11
CA ARG A 848 13.60 -12.31 -11.51
C ARG A 848 14.18 -13.35 -12.47
N ALA A 849 13.79 -13.32 -13.74
CA ALA A 849 14.31 -14.23 -14.77
C ALA A 849 15.83 -14.04 -14.98
N ARG A 850 16.31 -12.79 -15.06
CA ARG A 850 17.77 -12.51 -15.12
C ARG A 850 18.50 -12.99 -13.87
N TRP A 851 17.92 -12.81 -12.68
CA TRP A 851 18.53 -13.26 -11.42
C TRP A 851 18.58 -14.78 -11.31
N PHE A 852 17.50 -15.48 -11.68
CA PHE A 852 17.44 -16.94 -11.68
C PHE A 852 18.47 -17.53 -12.64
N GLU A 853 18.56 -17.03 -13.88
CA GLU A 853 19.54 -17.51 -14.85
C GLU A 853 20.98 -17.16 -14.43
N ALA A 854 21.21 -15.98 -13.86
CA ALA A 854 22.52 -15.61 -13.30
C ALA A 854 22.93 -16.55 -12.16
N TRP A 855 22.04 -16.86 -11.21
CA TRP A 855 22.32 -17.84 -10.16
C TRP A 855 22.62 -19.21 -10.76
N ARG A 856 21.75 -19.71 -11.64
CA ARG A 856 21.89 -21.03 -12.29
C ARG A 856 23.22 -21.20 -13.05
N THR A 857 23.77 -20.10 -13.57
CA THR A 857 25.05 -20.04 -14.31
C THR A 857 26.24 -19.57 -13.46
N GLY A 858 26.10 -19.55 -12.12
CA GLY A 858 27.18 -19.21 -11.20
C GLY A 858 27.61 -17.74 -11.22
N PHE A 859 26.72 -16.83 -11.62
CA PHE A 859 26.97 -15.38 -11.74
C PHE A 859 28.20 -15.02 -12.60
N GLY A 860 28.55 -15.87 -13.57
CA GLY A 860 29.72 -15.70 -14.43
C GLY A 860 31.05 -16.18 -13.82
N VAL A 861 31.05 -16.76 -12.61
CA VAL A 861 32.24 -17.34 -11.96
C VAL A 861 32.82 -18.48 -12.83
N GLN A 862 34.12 -18.38 -13.13
CA GLN A 862 34.85 -19.42 -13.85
C GLN A 862 35.03 -20.65 -12.95
N GLY A 863 34.94 -21.86 -13.52
CA GLY A 863 35.00 -23.12 -12.76
C GLY A 863 33.69 -23.50 -12.03
N TRP A 864 32.74 -22.57 -11.86
CA TRP A 864 31.40 -22.93 -11.39
C TRP A 864 30.56 -23.59 -12.49
N GLN A 865 30.74 -23.10 -13.72
CA GLN A 865 30.18 -23.65 -14.96
C GLN A 865 30.52 -25.15 -15.13
N SER A 866 29.52 -25.98 -15.42
CA SER A 866 29.69 -27.41 -15.63
C SER A 866 30.44 -27.73 -16.93
N SER A 867 31.51 -28.53 -16.86
CA SER A 867 32.12 -29.16 -18.03
C SER A 867 31.17 -30.17 -18.67
N GLN A 868 30.90 -30.00 -19.96
CA GLN A 868 30.02 -30.81 -20.84
C GLN A 868 28.50 -30.75 -20.57
N PRO A 869 27.67 -30.43 -21.59
CA PRO A 869 26.20 -30.50 -21.53
C PRO A 869 25.62 -31.84 -22.06
N GLU A 870 26.32 -32.96 -21.87
CA GLU A 870 25.90 -34.29 -22.40
C GLU A 870 25.09 -35.11 -21.39
N GLY A 871 23.89 -34.63 -21.07
CA GLY A 871 22.97 -35.37 -20.19
C GLY A 871 21.62 -34.69 -19.99
N ARG A 872 20.59 -35.13 -20.72
CA ARG A 872 19.20 -34.89 -20.32
C ARG A 872 18.78 -35.98 -19.34
N ASP A 873 18.63 -35.64 -18.06
CA ASP A 873 17.95 -36.54 -17.13
C ASP A 873 16.45 -36.59 -17.50
N LYS A 874 16.09 -37.70 -18.15
CA LYS A 874 14.78 -37.90 -18.77
C LYS A 874 13.63 -38.02 -17.76
N LYS A 875 13.89 -38.17 -16.46
CA LYS A 875 12.83 -38.34 -15.45
C LYS A 875 12.25 -37.03 -14.92
N LEU A 876 12.98 -35.92 -14.97
CA LEU A 876 12.55 -34.63 -14.40
C LEU A 876 12.74 -33.42 -15.34
N GLY A 877 13.42 -33.56 -16.48
CA GLY A 877 13.53 -32.49 -17.48
C GLY A 877 14.43 -31.31 -17.08
N GLY A 878 15.07 -31.37 -15.92
CA GLY A 878 15.99 -30.34 -15.43
C GLY A 878 17.24 -30.19 -16.30
N ARG A 879 17.72 -28.94 -16.41
CA ARG A 879 19.12 -28.64 -16.76
C ARG A 879 19.92 -28.57 -15.47
N PHE A 880 21.19 -28.98 -15.49
CA PHE A 880 22.07 -28.86 -14.33
C PHE A 880 22.14 -27.42 -13.80
N ASP A 881 22.14 -27.32 -12.48
CA ASP A 881 22.26 -26.09 -11.70
C ASP A 881 23.72 -25.95 -11.27
N SER A 882 24.40 -24.94 -11.82
CA SER A 882 25.86 -24.75 -11.65
C SER A 882 26.22 -23.64 -10.66
N GLY A 883 25.22 -23.07 -10.01
CA GLY A 883 25.34 -21.93 -9.13
C GLY A 883 25.99 -22.18 -7.76
N PRO A 884 26.04 -21.13 -6.92
CA PRO A 884 26.28 -21.31 -5.50
C PRO A 884 25.14 -22.06 -4.83
N ASP A 885 25.42 -22.75 -3.73
CA ASP A 885 24.39 -23.36 -2.88
C ASP A 885 23.68 -22.28 -2.04
N PHE A 886 24.44 -21.26 -1.62
CA PHE A 886 24.02 -20.14 -0.78
C PHE A 886 24.62 -18.81 -1.24
N ILE A 887 23.92 -17.70 -0.97
CA ILE A 887 24.50 -16.35 -1.05
C ILE A 887 24.67 -15.75 0.36
N LEU A 888 25.77 -15.04 0.56
CA LEU A 888 26.08 -14.26 1.76
C LEU A 888 26.08 -12.77 1.47
N THR A 889 25.50 -11.98 2.37
CA THR A 889 25.65 -10.52 2.40
C THR A 889 25.34 -9.97 3.79
N VAL A 890 25.44 -8.66 3.99
CA VAL A 890 24.98 -8.02 5.24
C VAL A 890 23.46 -7.81 5.18
N PRO A 891 22.69 -7.99 6.26
CA PRO A 891 21.24 -7.71 6.29
C PRO A 891 20.94 -6.20 6.42
N ASN A 892 21.93 -5.38 6.76
CA ASN A 892 21.88 -3.92 6.70
C ASN A 892 23.29 -3.36 6.55
N ALA A 893 23.43 -2.17 5.95
CA ALA A 893 24.72 -1.50 5.81
C ALA A 893 25.30 -1.04 7.16
N LEU A 894 24.43 -0.76 8.14
CA LEU A 894 24.78 -0.24 9.46
C LEU A 894 24.34 -1.21 10.58
N PRO A 895 24.96 -1.16 11.77
CA PRO A 895 24.39 -1.71 13.00
C PRO A 895 23.06 -1.02 13.36
N ALA A 896 22.47 -1.38 14.49
CA ALA A 896 21.29 -0.70 15.04
C ALA A 896 21.46 0.84 15.03
N LEU A 897 20.46 1.55 14.51
CA LEU A 897 20.49 3.01 14.32
C LEU A 897 20.13 3.78 15.60
N PRO A 898 20.67 4.99 15.81
CA PRO A 898 20.26 5.86 16.91
C PRO A 898 18.79 6.28 16.76
N HIS A 899 18.13 6.54 17.89
CA HIS A 899 16.72 6.96 17.93
C HIS A 899 16.44 8.19 17.05
N GLY A 900 15.46 8.06 16.14
CA GLY A 900 15.07 9.08 15.17
C GLY A 900 15.88 9.05 13.87
N GLY A 901 16.94 8.24 13.78
CA GLY A 901 17.81 8.16 12.59
C GLY A 901 17.10 7.70 11.31
N MET A 902 16.02 6.91 11.44
CA MET A 902 15.24 6.46 10.28
C MET A 902 14.65 7.59 9.42
N LYS A 903 14.49 8.82 9.96
CA LYS A 903 14.08 10.00 9.18
C LYS A 903 14.95 10.21 7.95
N ASP A 904 16.25 9.88 8.06
CA ASP A 904 17.25 9.93 7.00
C ASP A 904 17.50 8.55 6.36
N GLY A 905 17.46 7.49 7.19
CA GLY A 905 17.79 6.12 6.81
C GLY A 905 16.77 5.39 5.94
N TRP A 906 15.51 5.84 5.82
CA TRP A 906 14.39 5.09 5.21
C TRP A 906 14.59 4.59 3.76
N LYS A 907 15.57 5.13 3.03
CA LYS A 907 15.92 4.71 1.65
C LYS A 907 16.92 3.53 1.60
N ALA A 908 17.52 3.14 2.72
CA ALA A 908 18.63 2.17 2.78
C ALA A 908 18.16 0.77 3.22
N CYS A 909 17.35 0.13 2.38
CA CYS A 909 16.87 -1.25 2.57
C CYS A 909 17.28 -2.21 1.44
N GLY A 910 18.20 -1.81 0.55
CA GLY A 910 18.53 -2.58 -0.67
C GLY A 910 18.93 -4.04 -0.41
N TYR A 911 19.85 -4.26 0.55
CA TYR A 911 20.32 -5.57 1.02
C TYR A 911 19.24 -6.59 1.40
N THR A 912 18.05 -6.13 1.77
CA THR A 912 16.96 -6.98 2.24
C THR A 912 15.76 -6.96 1.31
N PHE A 913 15.37 -5.77 0.84
CA PHE A 913 14.21 -5.53 -0.03
C PHE A 913 14.36 -6.19 -1.41
N MET A 914 15.60 -6.36 -1.89
CA MET A 914 15.89 -7.15 -3.09
C MET A 914 15.37 -8.59 -2.98
N PHE A 915 15.53 -9.24 -1.82
CA PHE A 915 15.10 -10.63 -1.66
C PHE A 915 13.57 -10.78 -1.48
N ASN A 916 12.87 -9.75 -0.99
CA ASN A 916 11.40 -9.68 -1.09
C ASN A 916 10.95 -9.56 -2.56
N LEU A 917 11.59 -8.69 -3.33
CA LEU A 917 11.27 -8.53 -4.77
C LEU A 917 11.51 -9.84 -5.53
N LEU A 918 12.57 -10.58 -5.20
CA LEU A 918 12.88 -11.89 -5.79
C LEU A 918 11.95 -13.02 -5.30
N ASP A 919 11.31 -12.86 -4.14
CA ASP A 919 10.58 -13.91 -3.41
C ASP A 919 11.49 -15.10 -3.04
N TYR A 920 12.64 -14.79 -2.45
CA TYR A 920 13.71 -15.75 -2.10
C TYR A 920 13.88 -15.86 -0.58
N THR A 921 14.15 -17.08 -0.11
CA THR A 921 14.38 -17.39 1.30
C THR A 921 15.65 -16.71 1.81
N ALA A 922 15.54 -15.92 2.89
CA ALA A 922 16.68 -15.23 3.52
C ALA A 922 16.62 -15.29 5.05
N GLY A 923 17.60 -15.96 5.67
CA GLY A 923 17.80 -16.02 7.11
C GLY A 923 18.92 -15.08 7.57
N VAL A 924 18.94 -14.74 8.86
CA VAL A 924 19.97 -13.87 9.45
C VAL A 924 20.41 -14.44 10.79
N LEU A 925 21.72 -14.46 11.03
CA LEU A 925 22.32 -14.82 12.31
C LEU A 925 23.28 -13.72 12.80
N PRO A 926 23.34 -13.46 14.11
CA PRO A 926 24.34 -12.56 14.70
C PRO A 926 25.72 -13.22 14.69
N ILE A 927 26.77 -12.43 14.43
CA ILE A 927 28.14 -12.91 14.19
C ILE A 927 29.15 -12.28 15.15
N THR A 928 29.02 -10.98 15.42
CA THR A 928 29.96 -10.22 16.25
C THR A 928 29.30 -8.98 16.85
N HIS A 929 30.05 -8.19 17.61
CA HIS A 929 29.63 -6.89 18.11
C HIS A 929 30.48 -5.78 17.49
N VAL A 930 29.97 -4.55 17.44
CA VAL A 930 30.73 -3.36 17.01
C VAL A 930 31.90 -3.12 17.96
N ASP A 931 33.11 -3.02 17.41
CA ASP A 931 34.33 -2.70 18.13
C ASP A 931 34.85 -1.30 17.74
N LYS A 932 35.02 -0.41 18.72
CA LYS A 932 35.44 0.98 18.52
C LYS A 932 36.85 1.16 17.95
N ALA A 933 37.73 0.17 18.09
CA ALA A 933 39.11 0.21 17.60
C ALA A 933 39.25 -0.43 16.22
N LEU A 934 38.48 -1.50 15.93
CA LEU A 934 38.49 -2.17 14.63
C LEU A 934 37.56 -1.52 13.60
N ASP A 935 36.43 -0.95 14.04
CA ASP A 935 35.35 -0.50 13.15
C ASP A 935 35.28 1.02 12.94
N ALA A 936 36.25 1.78 13.45
CA ALA A 936 36.30 3.23 13.24
C ALA A 936 36.41 3.59 11.74
N LEU A 937 35.69 4.64 11.32
CA LEU A 937 35.90 5.19 9.98
C LEU A 937 37.29 5.82 9.86
N PRO A 938 37.99 5.66 8.71
CA PRO A 938 39.28 6.30 8.50
C PRO A 938 39.11 7.82 8.46
N ALA A 939 39.84 8.51 9.33
CA ALA A 939 39.66 9.94 9.56
C ALA A 939 39.76 10.76 8.25
N HIS A 940 38.80 11.66 8.05
CA HIS A 940 38.71 12.62 6.93
C HIS A 940 38.74 12.05 5.49
N THR A 941 38.75 10.73 5.29
CA THR A 941 38.87 10.11 3.95
C THR A 941 37.58 9.48 3.42
N PHE A 942 36.64 9.11 4.28
CA PHE A 942 35.35 8.58 3.82
C PHE A 942 34.57 9.63 3.00
N ARG A 943 34.15 9.26 1.79
CA ARG A 943 33.31 10.07 0.90
C ARG A 943 32.15 9.23 0.39
N ALA A 944 30.94 9.61 0.76
CA ALA A 944 29.72 8.94 0.30
C ALA A 944 29.49 9.18 -1.21
N ARG A 945 29.22 8.09 -1.93
CA ARG A 945 29.00 8.00 -3.38
C ARG A 945 27.72 8.70 -3.83
N ASN A 946 26.70 8.69 -2.98
CA ASN A 946 25.37 9.26 -3.23
C ASN A 946 24.75 9.83 -1.94
N GLY A 947 23.61 10.52 -2.06
CA GLY A 947 22.90 11.15 -0.94
C GLY A 947 22.27 10.17 0.05
N ILE A 948 21.89 8.96 -0.37
CA ILE A 948 21.35 7.92 0.53
C ILE A 948 22.46 7.42 1.46
N GLU A 949 23.62 7.09 0.91
CA GLU A 949 24.82 6.70 1.66
C GLU A 949 25.27 7.83 2.59
N ARG A 950 25.25 9.09 2.11
CA ARG A 950 25.59 10.26 2.93
C ARG A 950 24.66 10.41 4.14
N SER A 951 23.34 10.29 3.94
CA SER A 951 22.36 10.34 5.03
C SER A 951 22.49 9.18 6.01
N ASN A 952 22.97 8.01 5.55
CA ASN A 952 23.21 6.86 6.43
C ASN A 952 24.48 7.02 7.26
N TYR A 953 25.61 7.37 6.64
CA TYR A 953 26.88 7.52 7.35
C TYR A 953 26.93 8.74 8.28
N LYS A 954 26.01 9.72 8.18
CA LYS A 954 25.73 10.70 9.26
C LYS A 954 25.49 10.05 10.63
N MET A 955 24.95 8.84 10.65
CA MET A 955 24.54 8.13 11.88
C MET A 955 25.60 7.17 12.43
N TYR A 956 26.70 6.95 11.71
CA TYR A 956 27.68 5.92 12.07
C TYR A 956 28.84 6.50 12.90
N ASP A 957 28.95 6.03 14.14
CA ASP A 957 30.13 6.23 14.98
C ASP A 957 30.43 4.94 15.76
N ALA A 958 31.58 4.32 15.50
CA ALA A 958 32.00 3.08 16.15
C ALA A 958 32.19 3.23 17.66
N TYR A 959 32.51 4.42 18.18
CA TYR A 959 32.61 4.65 19.63
C TYR A 959 31.24 4.62 20.29
N SER A 960 30.29 5.40 19.78
CA SER A 960 28.91 5.44 20.27
C SER A 960 28.15 4.13 19.98
N MET A 961 28.50 3.39 18.94
CA MET A 961 27.90 2.09 18.58
C MET A 961 28.56 0.87 19.24
N HIS A 962 29.73 1.01 19.88
CA HIS A 962 30.47 -0.12 20.49
C HIS A 962 29.59 -1.02 21.36
N GLY A 963 29.67 -2.34 21.17
CA GLY A 963 28.86 -3.34 21.88
C GLY A 963 27.46 -3.58 21.29
N LEU A 964 27.06 -2.90 20.21
CA LEU A 964 25.86 -3.27 19.45
C LEU A 964 26.09 -4.56 18.63
N PRO A 965 25.05 -5.40 18.43
CA PRO A 965 25.13 -6.62 17.63
C PRO A 965 25.35 -6.32 16.14
N VAL A 966 25.97 -7.28 15.44
CA VAL A 966 26.18 -7.26 13.99
C VAL A 966 26.04 -8.69 13.44
N GLY A 967 25.13 -8.89 12.49
CA GLY A 967 24.86 -10.17 11.84
C GLY A 967 25.18 -10.23 10.35
N VAL A 968 24.97 -11.42 9.78
CA VAL A 968 25.13 -11.76 8.36
C VAL A 968 23.85 -12.44 7.86
N GLN A 969 23.50 -12.20 6.59
CA GLN A 969 22.34 -12.77 5.92
C GLN A 969 22.78 -13.96 5.06
N VAL A 970 22.11 -15.10 5.23
CA VAL A 970 22.25 -16.31 4.39
C VAL A 970 21.01 -16.41 3.51
N ILE A 971 21.20 -16.53 2.19
CA ILE A 971 20.13 -16.55 1.20
C ILE A 971 20.17 -17.86 0.40
N GLY A 972 19.00 -18.48 0.26
CA GLY A 972 18.72 -19.57 -0.66
C GLY A 972 17.84 -19.10 -1.83
N LYS A 973 17.37 -20.03 -2.64
CA LYS A 973 16.38 -19.75 -3.68
C LYS A 973 14.98 -19.63 -3.07
N ARG A 974 13.98 -19.42 -3.93
CA ARG A 974 12.56 -19.47 -3.56
C ARG A 974 12.18 -20.86 -3.05
N LEU A 975 11.53 -20.93 -1.89
CA LEU A 975 11.07 -22.17 -1.24
C LEU A 975 12.23 -23.11 -0.86
N GLU A 976 13.27 -22.56 -0.24
CA GLU A 976 14.44 -23.27 0.30
C GLU A 976 14.65 -23.00 1.82
N GLU A 977 13.58 -22.75 2.57
CA GLU A 977 13.57 -22.48 4.03
C GLU A 977 14.47 -23.45 4.82
N GLU A 978 14.24 -24.74 4.67
CA GLU A 978 14.96 -25.82 5.38
C GLU A 978 16.47 -25.79 5.04
N LYS A 979 16.79 -25.52 3.77
CA LYS A 979 18.17 -25.50 3.28
C LYS A 979 18.92 -24.25 3.77
N VAL A 980 18.25 -23.10 3.85
CA VAL A 980 18.82 -21.90 4.46
C VAL A 980 19.09 -22.11 5.94
N MET A 981 18.26 -22.90 6.65
CA MET A 981 18.57 -23.31 8.02
C MET A 981 19.86 -24.13 8.09
N GLU A 982 20.07 -25.11 7.20
CA GLU A 982 21.36 -25.85 7.14
C GLU A 982 22.56 -24.94 6.83
N GLY A 983 22.40 -23.97 5.93
CA GLY A 983 23.43 -22.95 5.67
C GLY A 983 23.76 -22.14 6.93
N MET A 984 22.75 -21.71 7.69
CA MET A 984 22.94 -21.01 8.96
C MET A 984 23.60 -21.92 10.03
N LYS A 985 23.26 -23.22 10.08
CA LYS A 985 23.88 -24.20 10.99
C LYS A 985 25.36 -24.37 10.69
N ILE A 986 25.76 -24.46 9.41
CA ILE A 986 27.17 -24.53 8.99
C ILE A 986 27.93 -23.30 9.50
N VAL A 987 27.42 -22.09 9.25
CA VAL A 987 28.09 -20.86 9.72
C VAL A 987 28.18 -20.82 11.25
N GLN A 988 27.08 -21.11 11.96
CA GLN A 988 27.07 -21.11 13.43
C GLN A 988 28.07 -22.12 14.02
N LYS A 989 28.09 -23.34 13.48
CA LYS A 989 29.01 -24.42 13.89
C LYS A 989 30.47 -23.99 13.70
N LEU A 990 30.85 -23.57 12.48
CA LEU A 990 32.24 -23.26 12.17
C LEU A 990 32.73 -22.01 12.91
N MET A 991 31.85 -21.03 13.16
CA MET A 991 32.16 -19.87 14.01
C MET A 991 32.43 -20.30 15.48
N LYS A 992 31.65 -21.25 16.02
CA LYS A 992 31.87 -21.83 17.35
C LYS A 992 33.18 -22.64 17.41
N GLU A 993 33.44 -23.49 16.43
CA GLU A 993 34.68 -24.28 16.33
C GLU A 993 35.93 -23.40 16.15
N ALA A 994 35.79 -22.21 15.54
CA ALA A 994 36.83 -21.19 15.46
C ALA A 994 37.00 -20.34 16.74
N GLY A 995 36.26 -20.63 17.82
CA GLY A 995 36.31 -19.87 19.08
C GLY A 995 35.62 -18.50 19.03
N MET A 996 34.80 -18.25 18.01
CA MET A 996 34.11 -16.97 17.75
C MET A 996 32.58 -17.12 17.87
N GLU A 997 32.11 -17.91 18.84
CA GLU A 997 30.68 -18.09 19.10
C GLU A 997 30.03 -16.79 19.58
N TYR A 998 28.97 -16.36 18.87
CA TYR A 998 28.22 -15.16 19.24
C TYR A 998 27.53 -15.35 20.59
N GLN A 999 27.83 -14.45 21.54
CA GLN A 999 27.23 -14.47 22.87
C GLN A 999 25.88 -13.75 22.88
N LEU A 1000 24.83 -14.47 23.31
CA LEU A 1000 23.51 -13.88 23.56
C LEU A 1000 23.55 -12.90 24.74
N LEU A 1001 22.61 -11.95 24.76
CA LEU A 1001 22.49 -11.00 25.87
C LEU A 1001 22.10 -11.74 27.17
N ASN A 1002 22.91 -11.53 28.21
CA ASN A 1002 22.66 -12.00 29.57
C ASN A 1002 22.02 -10.87 30.40
N ALA A 1003 20.72 -10.65 30.16
CA ALA A 1003 19.87 -9.66 30.85
C ALA A 1003 18.88 -10.32 31.82
#